data_AF-A0A167W6Z2-F1
#
_entry.id   AF-A0A167W6Z2-F1
#
_cell.length_a   1.000
_cell.length_b   1.000
_cell.length_c   1.000
_cell.angle_alpha   90.00
_cell.angle_beta   90.00
_cell.angle_gamma   90.00
#
_symmetry.space_group_name_H-M   'P 1'
#
loop_
_entity.id
_entity.type
_entity.pdbx_description
1 polymer ?
#
loop_
_entity_poly.entity_id
_entity_poly.type
_entity_poly.pdbx_seq_one_letter_code
_entity_poly.pdbx_strand_id
1 'polypeptide(L)'
;MHRIPYALSGSLVLASLGRLALAALDVDFDSTDSIRAAAQLKAYDVMTYYHGNLSGQIPGILPGPPPIGDYYWWQGGALWGTMIDYWHYTGDTTYNDEVMQAMQFQTGPPQDMYMPYNWTASLGNDDQSFWGMSALLAAEVSFENPPAADPQWLALAQAVFNSQTTPARRDDQCGGGLRWQITPLNNGYNYKNSIANGCFFNIGARLARYTRNDTYAQWASKTWDWMEGVGLIDNSYNIYDGGHTDKNCTDINRAQFSYNVAIFLQGAAFMYDYTQDPVWRTRTEGLLTNMLTVFFPNGIAKEISCESEQKITCTTDMLSFKGYVHRWLAVTAQLAPFTHDRIYNTLRTSAQAAVRQCTGGDTGRVCGFRWIQGTYDGTNGAGQEMNVLGALLSLLLDKAPGPYTNSTGGTSQGNPSAGTGTSFLAYQSPIGQGDKAGAAMIDPLQYSVGVPAEDLRRYCPGGYHPVHINDILDDGKYEVLQKLGFGSFSTVWLAWDKLYRRGVSIKIVMANNSGPDNQELAVLQRLRDRVTPQHTGHEHVAQLFDSFYVTGPNGRHLCLVLELLGPRTSLVAERSPDGRLPAPLARRVSAQALHAVNYLHSCGVAHGDVHMGNLLFQLSDENLHSPQRIIEEFGPPQIGVVSKKDGSPSDVGVPRHLVAPVRYGRGLAKRFKDVRLADFGESFFVSNPPNSVHTPLPFHPPELIFRHTLTEAIDIWNLGVTTFEIITGRILFDADFDDRELIPQFRHVLGGVPERWLRQALESGLLESEPDDSVAEDYMSLEQELKEAYSYKCKDESLRLSDSDLVVLGTYLRKMLVVDPGLRSTARDLLGELWITQVDLHVEF
;
A
#
# COMPACT_ATOMS: atom_id res chain seq x y z
N MET A 1 43.23 -7.36 -37.85
CA MET A 1 42.77 -6.96 -39.20
C MET A 1 41.29 -7.31 -39.25
N HIS A 2 40.29 -6.45 -39.41
CA HIS A 2 40.15 -5.11 -39.95
C HIS A 2 39.26 -4.24 -39.03
N ARG A 3 39.61 -2.96 -38.89
CA ARG A 3 38.69 -1.86 -38.53
C ARG A 3 37.95 -1.39 -39.79
N ILE A 4 36.78 -0.75 -39.63
CA ILE A 4 36.15 0.35 -40.43
C ILE A 4 34.59 0.24 -40.31
N PRO A 5 33.77 1.33 -40.19
CA PRO A 5 33.87 2.53 -39.34
C PRO A 5 32.51 2.94 -38.68
N TYR A 6 32.53 3.84 -37.71
CA TYR A 6 31.36 4.64 -37.32
C TYR A 6 31.32 5.91 -38.18
N ALA A 7 30.18 6.23 -38.82
CA ALA A 7 29.91 7.57 -39.36
C ALA A 7 28.41 7.84 -39.62
N LEU A 8 27.91 8.87 -38.93
CA LEU A 8 26.97 9.90 -39.41
C LEU A 8 25.54 9.48 -39.84
N SER A 9 24.64 9.36 -38.85
CA SER A 9 23.19 9.53 -39.07
C SER A 9 22.47 10.26 -37.90
N GLY A 10 23.21 10.93 -37.01
CA GLY A 10 22.66 11.57 -35.81
C GLY A 10 22.13 13.01 -35.98
N SER A 11 22.29 13.66 -37.14
CA SER A 11 22.05 15.11 -37.25
C SER A 11 20.71 15.52 -37.88
N LEU A 12 19.93 14.58 -38.45
CA LEU A 12 18.61 14.90 -39.03
C LEU A 12 17.42 14.66 -38.08
N VAL A 13 17.57 13.78 -37.08
CA VAL A 13 16.48 13.46 -36.11
C VAL A 13 16.34 14.54 -35.03
N LEU A 14 17.45 15.19 -34.65
CA LEU A 14 17.44 16.31 -33.68
C LEU A 14 16.75 17.58 -34.23
N ALA A 15 16.75 17.77 -35.55
CA ALA A 15 16.15 18.95 -36.18
C ALA A 15 14.62 18.86 -36.34
N SER A 16 14.05 17.65 -36.39
CA SER A 16 12.59 17.43 -36.43
C SER A 16 11.96 17.45 -35.04
N LEU A 17 12.64 16.92 -34.02
CA LEU A 17 12.18 16.99 -32.62
C LEU A 17 12.19 18.44 -32.09
N GLY A 18 13.18 19.26 -32.47
CA GLY A 18 13.24 20.67 -32.09
C GLY A 18 12.13 21.56 -32.66
N ARG A 19 11.42 21.14 -33.73
CA ARG A 19 10.28 21.89 -34.28
C ARG A 19 8.96 21.58 -33.59
N LEU A 20 8.81 20.40 -32.98
CA LEU A 20 7.61 20.02 -32.22
C LEU A 20 7.58 20.65 -30.82
N ALA A 21 8.73 21.04 -30.26
CA ALA A 21 8.85 21.51 -28.88
C ALA A 21 8.25 22.90 -28.57
N LEU A 22 7.91 23.71 -29.59
CA LEU A 22 7.49 25.12 -29.44
C LEU A 22 6.21 25.50 -30.18
N ALA A 23 5.46 24.53 -30.72
CA ALA A 23 4.22 24.79 -31.44
C ALA A 23 3.03 24.93 -30.46
N ALA A 24 2.26 26.01 -30.61
CA ALA A 24 0.97 26.19 -29.94
C ALA A 24 -0.01 25.06 -30.35
N LEU A 25 -0.96 24.73 -29.47
CA LEU A 25 -1.98 23.71 -29.74
C LEU A 25 -3.10 24.29 -30.62
N ASP A 26 -2.86 24.34 -31.94
CA ASP A 26 -3.88 24.72 -32.93
C ASP A 26 -4.61 23.49 -33.47
N VAL A 27 -5.94 23.54 -33.49
CA VAL A 27 -6.78 22.38 -33.83
C VAL A 27 -7.94 22.80 -34.73
N ASP A 28 -7.91 22.32 -35.97
CA ASP A 28 -9.09 22.29 -36.82
C ASP A 28 -9.95 21.07 -36.45
N PHE A 29 -11.03 21.33 -35.72
CA PHE A 29 -11.95 20.28 -35.24
C PHE A 29 -12.76 19.62 -36.37
N ASP A 30 -12.73 20.13 -37.60
CA ASP A 30 -13.35 19.49 -38.76
C ASP A 30 -12.37 18.58 -39.52
N SER A 31 -11.08 18.64 -39.19
CA SER A 31 -10.03 17.83 -39.81
C SER A 31 -9.58 16.70 -38.88
N THR A 32 -9.83 15.46 -39.31
CA THR A 32 -9.36 14.26 -38.60
C THR A 32 -7.83 14.26 -38.44
N ASP A 33 -7.10 14.71 -39.47
CA ASP A 33 -5.63 14.77 -39.41
C ASP A 33 -5.15 15.86 -38.45
N SER A 34 -5.85 16.99 -38.36
CA SER A 34 -5.54 18.02 -37.37
C SER A 34 -5.76 17.53 -35.95
N ILE A 35 -6.84 16.80 -35.69
CA ILE A 35 -7.13 16.22 -34.37
C ILE A 35 -6.06 15.19 -33.99
N ARG A 36 -5.64 14.32 -34.92
CA ARG A 36 -4.55 13.35 -34.69
C ARG A 36 -3.22 14.04 -34.40
N ALA A 37 -2.88 15.09 -35.15
CA ALA A 37 -1.66 15.86 -34.91
C ALA A 37 -1.67 16.53 -33.52
N ALA A 38 -2.81 17.09 -33.11
CA ALA A 38 -2.98 17.66 -31.77
C ALA A 38 -2.88 16.58 -30.67
N ALA A 39 -3.50 15.41 -30.89
CA ALA A 39 -3.40 14.28 -29.97
C ALA A 39 -1.96 13.76 -29.86
N GLN A 40 -1.19 13.74 -30.95
CA GLN A 40 0.23 13.36 -30.91
C GLN A 40 1.06 14.34 -30.07
N LEU A 41 0.84 15.65 -30.21
CA LEU A 41 1.49 16.65 -29.36
C LEU A 41 1.13 16.48 -27.88
N LYS A 42 -0.15 16.20 -27.57
CA LYS A 42 -0.57 15.95 -26.19
C LYS A 42 -0.07 14.62 -25.64
N ALA A 43 -0.01 13.57 -26.43
CA ALA A 43 0.62 12.31 -26.04
C ALA A 43 2.09 12.52 -25.68
N TYR A 44 2.83 13.30 -26.47
CA TYR A 44 4.18 13.71 -26.13
C TYR A 44 4.24 14.46 -24.79
N ASP A 45 3.41 15.49 -24.60
CA ASP A 45 3.42 16.29 -23.37
C ASP A 45 3.04 15.45 -22.13
N VAL A 46 2.05 14.54 -22.23
CA VAL A 46 1.73 13.57 -21.16
C VAL A 46 2.95 12.70 -20.84
N MET A 47 3.62 12.16 -21.85
CA MET A 47 4.78 11.29 -21.66
C MET A 47 6.01 12.01 -21.09
N THR A 48 6.05 13.35 -21.11
CA THR A 48 7.11 14.10 -20.40
C THR A 48 7.04 13.96 -18.88
N TYR A 49 5.87 13.63 -18.31
CA TYR A 49 5.72 13.33 -16.88
C TYR A 49 6.11 11.89 -16.54
N TYR A 50 6.25 11.01 -17.52
CA TYR A 50 6.61 9.62 -17.30
C TYR A 50 8.13 9.44 -17.31
N HIS A 51 8.65 8.81 -16.25
CA HIS A 51 10.08 8.55 -16.11
C HIS A 51 10.40 7.07 -15.92
N GLY A 52 9.39 6.18 -15.88
CA GLY A 52 9.57 4.76 -15.57
C GLY A 52 10.37 3.96 -16.60
N ASN A 53 10.56 4.48 -17.83
CA ASN A 53 11.44 3.87 -18.84
C ASN A 53 12.92 4.28 -18.66
N LEU A 54 13.24 5.22 -17.77
CA LEU A 54 14.61 5.61 -17.49
C LEU A 54 15.30 4.59 -16.58
N SER A 55 16.61 4.44 -16.75
CA SER A 55 17.41 3.51 -15.94
C SER A 55 17.31 3.83 -14.45
N GLY A 56 16.96 2.83 -13.64
CA GLY A 56 16.80 2.97 -12.18
C GLY A 56 15.43 3.44 -11.72
N GLN A 57 14.50 3.73 -12.63
CA GLN A 57 13.12 4.06 -12.32
C GLN A 57 12.22 2.82 -12.35
N ILE A 58 10.97 2.97 -11.91
CA ILE A 58 9.98 1.88 -11.83
C ILE A 58 9.05 1.99 -13.05
N PRO A 59 9.04 0.99 -13.97
CA PRO A 59 8.13 1.00 -15.10
C PRO A 59 6.66 1.04 -14.66
N GLY A 60 5.87 1.83 -15.37
CA GLY A 60 4.43 1.85 -15.27
C GLY A 60 3.82 2.83 -14.27
N ILE A 61 4.61 3.53 -13.46
CA ILE A 61 4.08 4.57 -12.55
C ILE A 61 4.49 5.96 -13.01
N LEU A 62 3.63 6.93 -12.72
CA LEU A 62 3.99 8.35 -12.70
C LEU A 62 4.80 8.65 -11.41
N PRO A 63 5.52 9.80 -11.33
CA PRO A 63 6.25 10.18 -10.13
C PRO A 63 5.35 10.22 -8.90
N GLY A 64 5.61 9.34 -7.94
CA GLY A 64 4.82 9.19 -6.73
C GLY A 64 4.94 7.79 -6.12
N PRO A 65 4.10 7.45 -5.12
CA PRO A 65 3.05 8.29 -4.51
C PRO A 65 3.63 9.49 -3.73
N PRO A 66 2.79 10.44 -3.31
CA PRO A 66 3.19 11.49 -2.38
C PRO A 66 3.91 10.85 -1.18
N PRO A 67 5.06 11.38 -0.74
CA PRO A 67 5.67 12.68 -1.09
C PRO A 67 6.68 12.61 -2.25
N ILE A 68 6.95 11.43 -2.82
CA ILE A 68 8.03 11.22 -3.82
C ILE A 68 7.65 11.85 -5.18
N GLY A 69 6.36 12.09 -5.38
CA GLY A 69 5.75 12.83 -6.48
C GLY A 69 4.23 12.82 -6.33
N ASP A 70 3.52 13.49 -7.22
CA ASP A 70 2.11 13.83 -6.99
C ASP A 70 1.13 12.66 -7.17
N TYR A 71 1.53 11.59 -7.85
CA TYR A 71 0.59 10.63 -8.46
C TYR A 71 0.58 9.27 -7.75
N TYR A 72 -0.62 8.77 -7.40
CA TYR A 72 -0.78 7.43 -6.84
C TYR A 72 -0.64 6.33 -7.91
N TRP A 73 -0.38 5.09 -7.46
CA TRP A 73 -0.10 3.94 -8.34
C TRP A 73 -1.18 3.69 -9.40
N TRP A 74 -2.46 3.87 -9.05
CA TRP A 74 -3.58 3.66 -9.97
C TRP A 74 -3.59 4.62 -11.16
N GLN A 75 -3.05 5.84 -11.00
CA GLN A 75 -2.96 6.81 -12.09
C GLN A 75 -1.97 6.34 -13.17
N GLY A 76 -1.00 5.48 -12.83
CA GLY A 76 -0.21 4.74 -13.81
C GLY A 76 -1.09 3.84 -14.67
N GLY A 77 -1.96 3.03 -14.06
CA GLY A 77 -2.93 2.20 -14.79
C GLY A 77 -3.83 3.01 -15.71
N ALA A 78 -4.26 4.19 -15.26
CA ALA A 78 -5.07 5.11 -16.06
C ALA A 78 -4.30 5.78 -17.22
N LEU A 79 -3.01 6.11 -17.02
CA LEU A 79 -2.11 6.60 -18.06
C LEU A 79 -2.01 5.56 -19.19
N TRP A 80 -1.69 4.31 -18.87
CA TRP A 80 -1.51 3.28 -19.91
C TRP A 80 -2.79 2.95 -20.66
N GLY A 81 -3.94 2.97 -19.99
CA GLY A 81 -5.23 2.90 -20.68
C GLY A 81 -5.44 4.05 -21.66
N THR A 82 -5.01 5.27 -21.31
CA THR A 82 -5.07 6.44 -22.20
C THR A 82 -4.12 6.29 -23.39
N MET A 83 -2.93 5.73 -23.18
CA MET A 83 -1.95 5.50 -24.24
C MET A 83 -2.35 4.36 -25.19
N ILE A 84 -3.06 3.34 -24.69
CA ILE A 84 -3.68 2.30 -25.54
C ILE A 84 -4.76 2.92 -26.44
N ASP A 85 -5.64 3.76 -25.91
CA ASP A 85 -6.64 4.48 -26.72
C ASP A 85 -5.97 5.42 -27.72
N TYR A 86 -4.89 6.09 -27.33
CA TYR A 86 -4.11 6.93 -28.22
C TYR A 86 -3.63 6.14 -29.44
N TRP A 87 -2.99 4.99 -29.23
CA TRP A 87 -2.59 4.10 -30.33
C TRP A 87 -3.81 3.67 -31.17
N HIS A 88 -4.90 3.24 -30.53
CA HIS A 88 -6.10 2.77 -31.22
C HIS A 88 -6.71 3.81 -32.17
N TYR A 89 -6.87 5.04 -31.72
CA TYR A 89 -7.52 6.10 -32.50
C TYR A 89 -6.60 6.78 -33.51
N THR A 90 -5.29 6.81 -33.27
CA THR A 90 -4.33 7.53 -34.11
C THR A 90 -3.50 6.62 -35.02
N GLY A 91 -3.33 5.36 -34.65
CA GLY A 91 -2.40 4.41 -35.28
C GLY A 91 -0.92 4.69 -34.97
N ASP A 92 -0.61 5.66 -34.10
CA ASP A 92 0.76 5.98 -33.71
C ASP A 92 1.30 4.95 -32.70
N THR A 93 2.39 4.28 -33.06
CA THR A 93 3.01 3.20 -32.26
C THR A 93 4.15 3.69 -31.38
N THR A 94 4.39 5.00 -31.28
CA THR A 94 5.58 5.58 -30.63
C THR A 94 5.79 5.11 -29.19
N TYR A 95 4.73 4.85 -28.43
CA TYR A 95 4.79 4.50 -27.01
C TYR A 95 4.36 3.06 -26.69
N ASN A 96 4.19 2.20 -27.71
CA ASN A 96 3.66 0.86 -27.53
C ASN A 96 4.59 -0.02 -26.67
N ASP A 97 5.91 0.14 -26.83
CA ASP A 97 6.90 -0.61 -26.05
C ASP A 97 6.84 -0.21 -24.57
N GLU A 98 6.69 1.08 -24.27
CA GLU A 98 6.51 1.58 -22.91
C GLU A 98 5.21 1.07 -22.30
N VAL A 99 4.09 1.08 -23.04
CA VAL A 99 2.80 0.51 -22.60
C VAL A 99 2.98 -0.97 -22.24
N MET A 100 3.60 -1.76 -23.12
CA MET A 100 3.83 -3.19 -22.92
C MET A 100 4.66 -3.44 -21.66
N GLN A 101 5.82 -2.77 -21.56
CA GLN A 101 6.73 -2.91 -20.42
C GLN A 101 6.04 -2.51 -19.11
N ALA A 102 5.38 -1.35 -19.09
CA ALA A 102 4.74 -0.80 -17.92
C ALA A 102 3.64 -1.70 -17.36
N MET A 103 2.74 -2.14 -18.22
CA MET A 103 1.60 -2.97 -17.81
C MET A 103 2.06 -4.35 -17.35
N GLN A 104 3.04 -4.95 -18.04
CA GLN A 104 3.61 -6.24 -17.62
C GLN A 104 4.39 -6.14 -16.30
N PHE A 105 5.07 -5.03 -16.04
CA PHE A 105 5.84 -4.83 -14.81
C PHE A 105 4.95 -4.78 -13.56
N GLN A 106 3.74 -4.25 -13.69
CA GLN A 106 2.83 -4.00 -12.55
C GLN A 106 1.83 -5.15 -12.28
N THR A 107 1.96 -6.29 -12.96
CA THR A 107 1.02 -7.42 -12.83
C THR A 107 1.00 -8.05 -11.43
N GLY A 108 2.11 -7.97 -10.68
CA GLY A 108 2.21 -8.52 -9.34
C GLY A 108 2.30 -10.06 -9.32
N PRO A 109 3.42 -10.64 -9.78
CA PRO A 109 3.63 -12.08 -9.73
C PRO A 109 3.76 -12.60 -8.29
N PRO A 110 3.40 -13.86 -8.00
CA PRO A 110 3.01 -14.90 -8.96
C PRO A 110 1.51 -14.94 -9.32
N GLN A 111 0.70 -14.02 -8.79
CA GLN A 111 -0.75 -14.07 -8.94
C GLN A 111 -1.25 -13.37 -10.21
N ASP A 112 -0.45 -12.46 -10.78
CA ASP A 112 -0.70 -11.74 -12.03
C ASP A 112 -2.12 -11.14 -12.06
N MET A 113 -2.44 -10.37 -11.02
CA MET A 113 -3.78 -9.79 -10.81
C MET A 113 -3.73 -8.31 -10.45
N TYR A 114 -2.66 -7.61 -10.84
CA TYR A 114 -2.40 -6.20 -10.52
C TYR A 114 -2.48 -5.94 -9.02
N MET A 115 -1.80 -6.78 -8.24
CA MET A 115 -1.63 -6.59 -6.81
C MET A 115 -0.15 -6.71 -6.40
N PRO A 116 0.76 -5.87 -6.93
CA PRO A 116 2.14 -5.90 -6.48
C PRO A 116 2.21 -5.55 -5.00
N TYR A 117 2.95 -6.34 -4.23
CA TYR A 117 3.09 -6.15 -2.78
C TYR A 117 3.59 -4.76 -2.37
N ASN A 118 4.39 -4.11 -3.22
CA ASN A 118 4.93 -2.76 -2.97
C ASN A 118 3.85 -1.69 -2.80
N TRP A 119 2.62 -1.92 -3.29
CA TRP A 119 1.52 -0.95 -3.24
C TRP A 119 0.45 -1.30 -2.22
N THR A 120 0.67 -2.33 -1.39
CA THR A 120 -0.33 -2.86 -0.44
C THR A 120 -0.95 -1.79 0.46
N ALA A 121 -0.15 -0.80 0.89
CA ALA A 121 -0.56 0.28 1.77
C ALA A 121 -1.66 1.18 1.18
N SER A 122 -1.69 1.34 -0.15
CA SER A 122 -2.68 2.18 -0.85
C SER A 122 -3.57 1.36 -1.79
N LEU A 123 -3.60 0.04 -1.67
CA LEU A 123 -4.25 -0.83 -2.66
C LEU A 123 -5.76 -0.97 -2.40
N GLY A 124 -6.53 -0.11 -3.05
CA GLY A 124 -7.97 -0.23 -3.19
C GLY A 124 -8.40 -1.20 -4.29
N ASN A 125 -9.68 -1.60 -4.25
CA ASN A 125 -10.29 -2.39 -5.30
C ASN A 125 -10.40 -1.57 -6.60
N ASP A 126 -10.66 -0.28 -6.50
CA ASP A 126 -10.57 0.71 -7.57
C ASP A 126 -9.15 0.81 -8.14
N ASP A 127 -8.11 0.93 -7.31
CA ASP A 127 -6.72 0.97 -7.78
C ASP A 127 -6.37 -0.24 -8.65
N GLN A 128 -6.61 -1.45 -8.11
CA GLN A 128 -6.43 -2.71 -8.82
C GLN A 128 -7.24 -2.74 -10.14
N SER A 129 -8.45 -2.20 -10.10
CA SER A 129 -9.36 -2.24 -11.24
C SER A 129 -8.97 -1.30 -12.37
N PHE A 130 -8.38 -0.14 -12.11
CA PHE A 130 -7.90 0.73 -13.19
C PHE A 130 -6.86 0.03 -14.07
N TRP A 131 -5.96 -0.75 -13.47
CA TRP A 131 -5.04 -1.61 -14.20
C TRP A 131 -5.75 -2.75 -14.94
N GLY A 132 -6.68 -3.44 -14.29
CA GLY A 132 -7.49 -4.49 -14.91
C GLY A 132 -8.32 -3.99 -16.10
N MET A 133 -8.89 -2.79 -16.01
CA MET A 133 -9.65 -2.13 -17.08
C MET A 133 -8.77 -1.73 -18.25
N SER A 134 -7.53 -1.30 -18.01
CA SER A 134 -6.55 -1.02 -19.06
C SER A 134 -6.11 -2.30 -19.77
N ALA A 135 -5.91 -3.40 -19.03
CA ALA A 135 -5.64 -4.70 -19.65
C ALA A 135 -6.84 -5.19 -20.48
N LEU A 136 -8.06 -5.03 -19.96
CA LEU A 136 -9.26 -5.38 -20.73
C LEU A 136 -9.41 -4.50 -21.98
N LEU A 137 -9.03 -3.22 -21.90
CA LEU A 137 -9.03 -2.31 -23.05
C LEU A 137 -8.04 -2.81 -24.11
N ALA A 138 -6.82 -3.17 -23.71
CA ALA A 138 -5.81 -3.73 -24.61
C ALA A 138 -6.34 -4.96 -25.38
N ALA A 139 -7.09 -5.84 -24.72
CA ALA A 139 -7.76 -6.96 -25.38
C ALA A 139 -8.88 -6.50 -26.34
N GLU A 140 -9.69 -5.53 -25.94
CA GLU A 140 -10.84 -5.00 -26.69
C GLU A 140 -10.45 -4.22 -27.94
N VAL A 141 -9.27 -3.58 -27.97
CA VAL A 141 -8.77 -2.87 -29.16
C VAL A 141 -7.73 -3.66 -29.94
N SER A 142 -7.49 -4.92 -29.54
CA SER A 142 -6.46 -5.79 -30.14
C SER A 142 -5.06 -5.15 -30.15
N PHE A 143 -4.70 -4.52 -29.04
CA PHE A 143 -3.32 -4.09 -28.77
C PHE A 143 -2.38 -5.30 -28.88
N GLU A 144 -1.11 -5.05 -29.20
CA GLU A 144 -0.11 -6.11 -29.33
C GLU A 144 -0.12 -7.03 -28.09
N ASN A 145 -0.11 -8.34 -28.31
CA ASN A 145 -0.15 -9.29 -27.21
C ASN A 145 1.22 -9.39 -26.54
N PRO A 146 1.26 -9.60 -25.21
CA PRO A 146 2.51 -9.90 -24.52
C PRO A 146 3.11 -11.21 -25.05
N PRO A 147 4.43 -11.42 -24.88
CA PRO A 147 5.05 -12.71 -25.13
C PRO A 147 4.24 -13.86 -24.50
N ALA A 148 4.21 -15.02 -25.17
CA ALA A 148 3.34 -16.13 -24.74
C ALA A 148 3.66 -16.67 -23.33
N ALA A 149 4.86 -16.40 -22.80
CA ALA A 149 5.25 -16.75 -21.43
C ALA A 149 4.70 -15.77 -20.38
N ASP A 150 4.30 -14.57 -20.79
CA ASP A 150 3.84 -13.51 -19.91
C ASP A 150 2.30 -13.50 -19.81
N PRO A 151 1.74 -12.96 -18.71
CA PRO A 151 0.30 -12.84 -18.52
C PRO A 151 -0.37 -12.04 -19.64
N GLN A 152 -1.35 -12.66 -20.28
CA GLN A 152 -2.08 -12.08 -21.40
C GLN A 152 -3.15 -11.08 -20.91
N TRP A 153 -3.47 -10.06 -21.73
CA TRP A 153 -4.35 -8.95 -21.35
C TRP A 153 -5.73 -9.38 -20.80
N LEU A 154 -6.40 -10.28 -21.50
CA LEU A 154 -7.69 -10.84 -21.07
C LEU A 154 -7.55 -11.66 -19.78
N ALA A 155 -6.46 -12.43 -19.63
CA ALA A 155 -6.21 -13.22 -18.43
C ALA A 155 -5.98 -12.31 -17.20
N LEU A 156 -5.24 -11.21 -17.35
CA LEU A 156 -5.03 -10.21 -16.30
C LEU A 156 -6.36 -9.56 -15.85
N ALA A 157 -7.21 -9.18 -16.81
CA ALA A 157 -8.54 -8.64 -16.52
C ALA A 157 -9.44 -9.65 -15.78
N GLN A 158 -9.42 -10.91 -16.21
CA GLN A 158 -10.12 -12.01 -15.53
C GLN A 158 -9.58 -12.24 -14.12
N ALA A 159 -8.27 -12.14 -13.91
CA ALA A 159 -7.64 -12.29 -12.60
C ALA A 159 -8.11 -11.23 -11.61
N VAL A 160 -8.11 -9.96 -12.03
CA VAL A 160 -8.63 -8.83 -11.23
C VAL A 160 -10.09 -9.10 -10.87
N PHE A 161 -10.95 -9.37 -11.86
CA PHE A 161 -12.38 -9.62 -11.63
C PHE A 161 -12.60 -10.77 -10.64
N ASN A 162 -11.98 -11.92 -10.89
CA ASN A 162 -12.17 -13.12 -10.08
C ASN A 162 -11.72 -12.91 -8.63
N SER A 163 -10.59 -12.21 -8.41
CA SER A 163 -10.12 -11.88 -7.05
C SER A 163 -11.13 -11.05 -6.24
N GLN A 164 -11.90 -10.21 -6.94
CA GLN A 164 -12.95 -9.36 -6.36
C GLN A 164 -14.28 -10.10 -6.12
N THR A 165 -14.46 -11.31 -6.65
CA THR A 165 -15.66 -12.13 -6.36
C THR A 165 -15.58 -12.90 -5.04
N THR A 166 -14.42 -12.92 -4.39
CA THR A 166 -14.19 -13.76 -3.21
C THR A 166 -15.06 -13.34 -2.02
N PRO A 167 -15.52 -14.29 -1.18
CA PRO A 167 -16.29 -13.97 0.02
C PRO A 167 -15.55 -13.03 1.00
N ALA A 168 -14.21 -13.04 0.97
CA ALA A 168 -13.40 -12.15 1.79
C ALA A 168 -13.51 -10.66 1.38
N ARG A 169 -13.81 -10.38 0.10
CA ARG A 169 -13.96 -9.01 -0.39
C ARG A 169 -15.42 -8.57 -0.52
N ARG A 170 -16.35 -9.52 -0.59
CA ARG A 170 -17.80 -9.26 -0.68
C ARG A 170 -18.51 -9.91 0.49
N ASP A 171 -18.34 -9.31 1.66
CA ASP A 171 -19.09 -9.65 2.86
C ASP A 171 -20.56 -9.20 2.78
N ASP A 172 -21.38 -9.68 3.71
CA ASP A 172 -22.82 -9.37 3.75
C ASP A 172 -23.15 -8.01 4.40
N GLN A 173 -22.15 -7.23 4.87
CA GLN A 173 -22.40 -5.91 5.44
C GLN A 173 -22.96 -4.97 4.36
N CYS A 174 -23.92 -4.12 4.73
CA CYS A 174 -24.68 -3.30 3.77
C CYS A 174 -25.40 -4.11 2.67
N GLY A 175 -25.69 -5.40 2.91
CA GLY A 175 -26.34 -6.27 1.92
C GLY A 175 -25.44 -6.71 0.77
N GLY A 176 -24.11 -6.57 0.90
CA GLY A 176 -23.14 -6.90 -0.15
C GLY A 176 -22.24 -5.74 -0.51
N GLY A 177 -21.75 -5.72 -1.74
CA GLY A 177 -20.86 -4.67 -2.26
C GLY A 177 -19.40 -4.81 -1.82
N LEU A 178 -18.50 -4.29 -2.65
CA LEU A 178 -17.08 -4.17 -2.35
C LEU A 178 -16.83 -3.00 -1.41
N ARG A 179 -15.86 -3.18 -0.51
CA ARG A 179 -15.21 -2.09 0.22
C ARG A 179 -14.28 -1.33 -0.72
N TRP A 180 -13.95 -0.09 -0.36
CA TRP A 180 -12.94 0.69 -1.06
C TRP A 180 -11.60 -0.06 -1.02
N GLN A 181 -11.08 -0.31 0.18
CA GLN A 181 -9.80 -0.98 0.37
C GLN A 181 -9.87 -2.50 0.23
N ILE A 182 -8.77 -3.12 -0.21
CA ILE A 182 -8.63 -4.59 -0.21
C ILE A 182 -8.19 -5.11 1.16
N THR A 183 -7.26 -4.41 1.80
CA THR A 183 -6.64 -4.84 3.06
C THR A 183 -7.44 -4.32 4.26
N PRO A 184 -7.81 -5.16 5.24
CA PRO A 184 -8.55 -4.72 6.43
C PRO A 184 -7.85 -3.67 7.31
N LEU A 185 -6.54 -3.51 7.15
CA LEU A 185 -5.70 -2.56 7.88
C LEU A 185 -5.66 -1.17 7.21
N ASN A 186 -6.03 -1.05 5.93
CA ASN A 186 -5.94 0.22 5.21
C ASN A 186 -7.08 1.15 5.65
N ASN A 187 -6.77 2.44 5.76
CA ASN A 187 -7.78 3.46 6.02
C ASN A 187 -8.83 3.47 4.90
N GLY A 188 -10.10 3.57 5.26
CA GLY A 188 -11.20 3.44 4.32
C GLY A 188 -11.67 2.00 4.04
N TYR A 189 -11.12 0.97 4.69
CA TYR A 189 -11.68 -0.39 4.59
C TYR A 189 -13.13 -0.47 5.09
N ASN A 190 -13.51 0.36 6.07
CA ASN A 190 -14.90 0.48 6.52
C ASN A 190 -15.81 1.24 5.53
N TYR A 191 -15.28 1.80 4.43
CA TYR A 191 -16.04 2.56 3.44
C TYR A 191 -16.38 1.67 2.24
N LYS A 192 -17.66 1.57 1.87
CA LYS A 192 -18.10 0.96 0.60
C LYS A 192 -18.46 2.08 -0.36
N ASN A 193 -17.65 2.25 -1.40
CA ASN A 193 -17.76 3.37 -2.33
C ASN A 193 -18.23 2.93 -3.73
N SER A 194 -18.74 3.90 -4.48
CA SER A 194 -19.27 3.71 -5.82
C SER A 194 -18.18 3.37 -6.82
N ILE A 195 -16.96 3.89 -6.68
CA ILE A 195 -15.91 3.64 -7.67
C ILE A 195 -15.43 2.18 -7.64
N ALA A 196 -15.17 1.57 -6.48
CA ALA A 196 -14.76 0.17 -6.41
C ALA A 196 -15.83 -0.76 -7.02
N ASN A 197 -17.11 -0.49 -6.74
CA ASN A 197 -18.23 -1.26 -7.26
C ASN A 197 -18.49 -0.96 -8.75
N GLY A 198 -18.32 0.28 -9.18
CA GLY A 198 -18.45 0.72 -10.58
C GLY A 198 -17.38 0.11 -11.47
N CYS A 199 -16.14 0.05 -11.00
CA CYS A 199 -15.05 -0.67 -11.63
C CYS A 199 -15.36 -2.16 -11.81
N PHE A 200 -15.78 -2.84 -10.73
CA PHE A 200 -16.14 -4.25 -10.79
C PHE A 200 -17.31 -4.50 -11.75
N PHE A 201 -18.35 -3.65 -11.70
CA PHE A 201 -19.49 -3.68 -12.61
C PHE A 201 -19.04 -3.53 -14.08
N ASN A 202 -18.18 -2.55 -14.36
CA ASN A 202 -17.66 -2.26 -15.69
C ASN A 202 -16.83 -3.42 -16.25
N ILE A 203 -15.88 -3.95 -15.47
CA ILE A 203 -15.09 -5.13 -15.86
C ILE A 203 -16.01 -6.33 -16.12
N GLY A 204 -17.01 -6.58 -15.26
CA GLY A 204 -17.98 -7.65 -15.45
C GLY A 204 -18.78 -7.52 -16.75
N ALA A 205 -19.33 -6.33 -17.03
CA ALA A 205 -20.08 -6.09 -18.26
C ALA A 205 -19.22 -6.28 -19.52
N ARG A 206 -17.98 -5.78 -19.49
CA ARG A 206 -17.01 -5.90 -20.58
C ARG A 206 -16.54 -7.34 -20.80
N LEU A 207 -16.20 -8.06 -19.74
CA LEU A 207 -15.86 -9.49 -19.81
C LEU A 207 -17.03 -10.33 -20.32
N ALA A 208 -18.26 -10.03 -19.90
CA ALA A 208 -19.46 -10.71 -20.41
C ALA A 208 -19.55 -10.56 -21.93
N ARG A 209 -19.44 -9.32 -22.43
CA ARG A 209 -19.47 -9.03 -23.87
C ARG A 209 -18.31 -9.70 -24.62
N TYR A 210 -17.09 -9.53 -24.12
CA TYR A 210 -15.89 -10.03 -24.79
C TYR A 210 -15.87 -11.57 -24.87
N THR A 211 -16.21 -12.23 -23.76
CA THR A 211 -16.09 -13.70 -23.62
C THR A 211 -17.37 -14.46 -23.94
N ARG A 212 -18.51 -13.77 -24.04
CA ARG A 212 -19.86 -14.35 -24.14
C ARG A 212 -20.18 -15.29 -22.97
N ASN A 213 -19.77 -14.91 -21.76
CA ASN A 213 -20.02 -15.67 -20.54
C ASN A 213 -20.97 -14.92 -19.60
N ASP A 214 -22.15 -15.50 -19.39
CA ASP A 214 -23.24 -14.92 -18.60
C ASP A 214 -22.92 -14.75 -17.12
N THR A 215 -21.95 -15.49 -16.57
CA THR A 215 -21.56 -15.34 -15.16
C THR A 215 -21.06 -13.93 -14.87
N TYR A 216 -20.32 -13.31 -15.79
CA TYR A 216 -19.86 -11.93 -15.63
C TYR A 216 -21.04 -10.94 -15.68
N ALA A 217 -22.00 -11.15 -16.59
CA ALA A 217 -23.20 -10.32 -16.70
C ALA A 217 -24.09 -10.43 -15.45
N GLN A 218 -24.21 -11.62 -14.86
CA GLN A 218 -24.96 -11.82 -13.61
C GLN A 218 -24.33 -11.06 -12.44
N TRP A 219 -23.01 -11.07 -12.34
CA TRP A 219 -22.29 -10.28 -11.34
C TRP A 219 -22.41 -8.77 -11.58
N ALA A 220 -22.41 -8.33 -12.83
CA ALA A 220 -22.67 -6.94 -13.18
C ALA A 220 -24.08 -6.51 -12.76
N SER A 221 -25.13 -7.28 -13.13
CA SER A 221 -26.50 -7.03 -12.69
C SER A 221 -26.63 -7.01 -11.16
N LYS A 222 -26.04 -7.99 -10.47
CA LYS A 222 -26.04 -8.04 -8.99
C LYS A 222 -25.40 -6.80 -8.36
N THR A 223 -24.34 -6.28 -8.97
CA THR A 223 -23.66 -5.08 -8.48
C THR A 223 -24.52 -3.84 -8.70
N TRP A 224 -25.17 -3.72 -9.87
CA TRP A 224 -26.14 -2.65 -10.13
C TRP A 224 -27.29 -2.68 -9.11
N ASP A 225 -27.92 -3.84 -8.91
CA ASP A 225 -29.07 -3.98 -8.01
C ASP A 225 -28.67 -3.65 -6.56
N TRP A 226 -27.44 -3.96 -6.15
CA TRP A 226 -26.89 -3.55 -4.86
C TRP A 226 -26.72 -2.04 -4.77
N MET A 227 -26.17 -1.39 -5.80
CA MET A 227 -25.96 0.07 -5.84
C MET A 227 -27.28 0.85 -5.73
N GLU A 228 -28.34 0.40 -6.41
CA GLU A 228 -29.70 0.93 -6.24
C GLU A 228 -30.26 0.61 -4.84
N GLY A 229 -30.10 -0.62 -4.38
CA GLY A 229 -30.64 -1.09 -3.09
C GLY A 229 -30.06 -0.37 -1.87
N VAL A 230 -28.77 -0.02 -1.91
CA VAL A 230 -28.10 0.73 -0.84
C VAL A 230 -28.32 2.26 -0.97
N GLY A 231 -28.86 2.72 -2.11
CA GLY A 231 -29.18 4.13 -2.34
C GLY A 231 -28.03 4.98 -2.89
N LEU A 232 -26.93 4.35 -3.34
CA LEU A 232 -25.83 5.07 -4.00
C LEU A 232 -26.19 5.49 -5.43
N ILE A 233 -27.10 4.78 -6.08
CA ILE A 233 -27.79 5.22 -7.30
C ILE A 233 -29.22 5.60 -6.94
N ASP A 234 -29.62 6.83 -7.22
CA ASP A 234 -31.01 7.27 -7.03
C ASP A 234 -31.86 7.22 -8.30
N ASN A 235 -33.16 7.50 -8.17
CA ASN A 235 -34.12 7.47 -9.29
C ASN A 235 -33.84 8.50 -10.39
N SER A 236 -33.00 9.51 -10.12
CA SER A 236 -32.55 10.51 -11.10
C SER A 236 -31.18 10.14 -11.69
N TYR A 237 -30.71 8.92 -11.44
CA TYR A 237 -29.41 8.41 -11.85
C TYR A 237 -28.23 9.23 -11.33
N ASN A 238 -28.39 9.95 -10.21
CA ASN A 238 -27.24 10.49 -9.50
C ASN A 238 -26.47 9.31 -8.90
N ILE A 239 -25.14 9.34 -9.01
CA ILE A 239 -24.27 8.36 -8.36
C ILE A 239 -23.45 9.08 -7.30
N TYR A 240 -23.74 8.76 -6.04
CA TYR A 240 -23.08 9.31 -4.87
C TYR A 240 -21.79 8.56 -4.55
N ASP A 241 -20.94 9.08 -3.68
CA ASP A 241 -19.57 8.57 -3.51
C ASP A 241 -19.50 7.26 -2.74
N GLY A 242 -20.25 7.10 -1.64
CA GLY A 242 -20.17 5.90 -0.81
C GLY A 242 -20.80 6.05 0.57
N GLY A 243 -20.72 5.00 1.40
CA GLY A 243 -21.18 5.00 2.80
C GLY A 243 -20.36 4.04 3.66
N HIS A 244 -20.44 4.19 4.99
CA HIS A 244 -19.64 3.40 5.92
C HIS A 244 -20.37 2.18 6.46
N THR A 245 -19.64 1.07 6.59
CA THR A 245 -20.21 -0.21 7.02
C THR A 245 -20.72 -0.22 8.46
N ASP A 246 -20.17 0.59 9.37
CA ASP A 246 -20.65 0.72 10.75
C ASP A 246 -22.00 1.47 10.83
N LYS A 247 -22.37 2.21 9.78
CA LYS A 247 -23.68 2.85 9.61
C LYS A 247 -24.59 2.07 8.67
N ASN A 248 -24.24 0.82 8.36
CA ASN A 248 -24.91 0.01 7.36
C ASN A 248 -25.04 0.72 5.99
N CYS A 249 -24.04 1.54 5.64
CA CYS A 249 -23.95 2.36 4.43
C CYS A 249 -25.09 3.38 4.24
N THR A 250 -25.79 3.75 5.33
CA THR A 250 -26.90 4.72 5.28
C THR A 250 -26.44 6.17 5.33
N ASP A 251 -25.20 6.42 5.74
CA ASP A 251 -24.52 7.71 5.79
C ASP A 251 -23.90 8.08 4.43
N ILE A 252 -24.75 8.12 3.41
CA ILE A 252 -24.32 8.34 2.02
C ILE A 252 -23.61 9.70 1.89
N ASN A 253 -22.32 9.66 1.54
CA ASN A 253 -21.58 10.81 1.06
C ASN A 253 -22.13 11.22 -0.31
N ARG A 254 -22.85 12.33 -0.37
CA ARG A 254 -23.51 12.83 -1.58
C ARG A 254 -22.60 13.62 -2.52
N ALA A 255 -21.28 13.62 -2.29
CA ALA A 255 -20.33 14.08 -3.29
C ALA A 255 -20.54 13.33 -4.61
N GLN A 256 -20.35 14.03 -5.72
CA GLN A 256 -20.62 13.52 -7.06
C GLN A 256 -19.41 13.80 -7.93
N PHE A 257 -18.71 12.74 -8.28
CA PHE A 257 -17.52 12.76 -9.13
C PHE A 257 -17.88 12.24 -10.52
N SER A 258 -17.38 12.88 -11.57
CA SER A 258 -17.82 12.63 -12.95
C SER A 258 -17.56 11.19 -13.41
N TYR A 259 -16.43 10.63 -12.99
CA TYR A 259 -16.00 9.27 -13.32
C TYR A 259 -16.93 8.19 -12.75
N ASN A 260 -17.61 8.43 -11.63
CA ASN A 260 -18.57 7.49 -11.04
C ASN A 260 -19.76 7.34 -11.99
N VAL A 261 -20.35 8.44 -12.48
CA VAL A 261 -21.47 8.34 -13.43
C VAL A 261 -21.00 7.74 -14.76
N ALA A 262 -19.85 8.15 -15.27
CA ALA A 262 -19.35 7.69 -16.56
C ALA A 262 -18.97 6.20 -16.59
N ILE A 263 -18.41 5.64 -15.50
CA ILE A 263 -18.03 4.21 -15.46
C ILE A 263 -19.25 3.29 -15.46
N PHE A 264 -20.32 3.68 -14.76
CA PHE A 264 -21.60 2.98 -14.77
C PHE A 264 -22.33 3.16 -16.10
N LEU A 265 -22.24 4.34 -16.72
CA LEU A 265 -22.82 4.59 -18.05
C LEU A 265 -22.18 3.70 -19.12
N GLN A 266 -20.85 3.62 -19.13
CA GLN A 266 -20.13 2.74 -20.04
C GLN A 266 -20.50 1.27 -19.78
N GLY A 267 -20.48 0.83 -18.53
CA GLY A 267 -20.85 -0.55 -18.18
C GLY A 267 -22.30 -0.90 -18.56
N ALA A 268 -23.24 0.03 -18.40
CA ALA A 268 -24.63 -0.13 -18.82
C ALA A 268 -24.76 -0.27 -20.35
N ALA A 269 -23.95 0.48 -21.12
CA ALA A 269 -23.90 0.34 -22.58
C ALA A 269 -23.32 -1.00 -23.02
N PHE A 270 -22.28 -1.51 -22.35
CA PHE A 270 -21.78 -2.87 -22.56
C PHE A 270 -22.84 -3.93 -22.23
N MET A 271 -23.58 -3.78 -21.13
CA MET A 271 -24.69 -4.68 -20.78
C MET A 271 -25.83 -4.59 -21.80
N TYR A 272 -26.17 -3.39 -22.30
CA TYR A 272 -27.16 -3.21 -23.35
C TYR A 272 -26.77 -3.94 -24.63
N ASP A 273 -25.54 -3.73 -25.12
CA ASP A 273 -25.05 -4.39 -26.33
C ASP A 273 -24.97 -5.92 -26.16
N TYR A 274 -24.55 -6.40 -24.98
CA TYR A 274 -24.46 -7.82 -24.69
C TYR A 274 -25.82 -8.51 -24.58
N THR A 275 -26.71 -7.97 -23.75
CA THR A 275 -27.98 -8.62 -23.36
C THR A 275 -29.14 -8.31 -24.29
N GLN A 276 -29.10 -7.17 -24.99
CA GLN A 276 -30.22 -6.60 -25.73
C GLN A 276 -31.48 -6.36 -24.88
N ASP A 277 -31.34 -6.31 -23.55
CA ASP A 277 -32.45 -6.09 -22.62
C ASP A 277 -32.84 -4.58 -22.60
N PRO A 278 -34.13 -4.24 -22.79
CA PRO A 278 -34.62 -2.87 -22.69
C PRO A 278 -34.28 -2.15 -21.37
N VAL A 279 -34.11 -2.87 -20.26
CA VAL A 279 -33.73 -2.28 -18.97
C VAL A 279 -32.38 -1.57 -19.08
N TRP A 280 -31.38 -2.20 -19.71
CA TRP A 280 -30.06 -1.61 -19.86
C TRP A 280 -30.06 -0.42 -20.83
N ARG A 281 -30.95 -0.41 -21.83
CA ARG A 281 -31.18 0.77 -22.67
C ARG A 281 -31.68 1.95 -21.83
N THR A 282 -32.70 1.73 -21.00
CA THR A 282 -33.27 2.76 -20.11
C THR A 282 -32.24 3.28 -19.11
N ARG A 283 -31.45 2.38 -18.51
CA ARG A 283 -30.37 2.74 -17.58
C ARG A 283 -29.28 3.58 -18.26
N THR A 284 -28.87 3.20 -19.47
CA THR A 284 -27.91 3.95 -20.30
C THR A 284 -28.43 5.35 -20.63
N GLU A 285 -29.69 5.46 -21.06
CA GLU A 285 -30.32 6.75 -21.39
C GLU A 285 -30.47 7.68 -20.17
N GLY A 286 -30.83 7.11 -19.03
CA GLY A 286 -30.97 7.82 -17.75
C GLY A 286 -29.63 8.37 -17.24
N LEU A 287 -28.61 7.50 -17.18
CA LEU A 287 -27.25 7.88 -16.81
C LEU A 287 -26.66 8.92 -17.76
N LEU A 288 -26.88 8.80 -19.08
CA LEU A 288 -26.43 9.81 -20.04
C LEU A 288 -27.09 11.16 -19.79
N THR A 289 -28.40 11.16 -19.54
CA THR A 289 -29.13 12.39 -19.25
C THR A 289 -28.61 13.06 -17.99
N ASN A 290 -28.36 12.28 -16.93
CA ASN A 290 -27.71 12.78 -15.72
C ASN A 290 -26.31 13.34 -16.02
N MET A 291 -25.47 12.57 -16.71
CA MET A 291 -24.09 12.92 -17.04
C MET A 291 -23.99 14.27 -17.76
N LEU A 292 -24.78 14.44 -18.82
CA LEU A 292 -24.77 15.68 -19.62
C LEU A 292 -25.34 16.87 -18.84
N THR A 293 -26.29 16.64 -17.94
CA THR A 293 -26.91 17.71 -17.14
C THR A 293 -26.00 18.20 -16.02
N VAL A 294 -25.38 17.27 -15.30
CA VAL A 294 -24.62 17.56 -14.07
C VAL A 294 -23.18 17.93 -14.38
N PHE A 295 -22.51 17.16 -15.25
CA PHE A 295 -21.06 17.26 -15.47
C PHE A 295 -20.68 17.94 -16.78
N PHE A 296 -21.65 18.30 -17.64
CA PHE A 296 -21.42 19.09 -18.85
C PHE A 296 -22.28 20.36 -18.89
N PRO A 297 -22.20 21.25 -17.90
CA PRO A 297 -22.89 22.53 -17.96
C PRO A 297 -22.47 23.30 -19.22
N ASN A 298 -23.44 23.69 -20.04
CA ASN A 298 -23.23 24.32 -21.35
C ASN A 298 -22.39 23.47 -22.33
N GLY A 299 -22.39 22.14 -22.16
CA GLY A 299 -21.63 21.22 -23.01
C GLY A 299 -20.14 21.14 -22.68
N ILE A 300 -19.68 21.63 -21.52
CA ILE A 300 -18.26 21.64 -21.13
C ILE A 300 -18.06 20.81 -19.85
N ALA A 301 -17.13 19.86 -19.87
CA ALA A 301 -16.86 18.97 -18.73
C ALA A 301 -16.39 19.74 -17.48
N LYS A 302 -16.99 19.44 -16.33
CA LYS A 302 -16.73 20.07 -15.03
C LYS A 302 -16.77 19.07 -13.88
N GLU A 303 -15.80 19.13 -12.97
CA GLU A 303 -15.84 18.37 -11.70
C GLU A 303 -16.61 19.14 -10.63
N ILE A 304 -17.93 18.94 -10.54
CA ILE A 304 -18.81 19.77 -9.71
C ILE A 304 -18.49 19.78 -8.21
N SER A 305 -17.84 18.74 -7.69
CA SER A 305 -17.50 18.63 -6.26
C SER A 305 -16.23 19.39 -5.87
N CYS A 306 -15.38 19.79 -6.81
CA CYS A 306 -14.09 20.42 -6.49
C CYS A 306 -13.67 21.56 -7.45
N GLU A 307 -14.35 21.72 -8.57
CA GLU A 307 -14.10 22.77 -9.56
C GLU A 307 -15.15 23.87 -9.45
N SER A 308 -14.80 24.96 -8.77
CA SER A 308 -15.63 26.17 -8.74
C SER A 308 -15.12 27.21 -9.75
N GLU A 309 -15.93 28.25 -10.01
CA GLU A 309 -15.50 29.35 -10.87
C GLU A 309 -14.29 30.10 -10.30
N GLN A 310 -14.17 30.16 -8.97
CA GLN A 310 -13.18 30.99 -8.27
C GLN A 310 -11.94 30.22 -7.84
N LYS A 311 -12.07 28.92 -7.50
CA LYS A 311 -11.02 28.08 -6.94
C LYS A 311 -11.14 26.62 -7.39
N ILE A 312 -10.01 25.95 -7.55
CA ILE A 312 -9.90 24.49 -7.69
C ILE A 312 -9.52 23.93 -6.32
N THR A 313 -10.31 23.00 -5.79
CA THR A 313 -10.01 22.21 -4.58
C THR A 313 -9.86 20.73 -4.89
N CYS A 314 -9.65 20.40 -6.17
CA CYS A 314 -9.50 19.04 -6.65
C CYS A 314 -8.17 18.45 -6.19
N THR A 315 -8.20 17.21 -5.72
CA THR A 315 -6.98 16.43 -5.45
C THR A 315 -6.32 16.00 -6.76
N THR A 316 -5.08 15.51 -6.71
CA THR A 316 -4.38 14.98 -7.89
C THR A 316 -5.19 13.93 -8.64
N ASP A 317 -5.94 13.10 -7.92
CA ASP A 317 -6.85 12.10 -8.49
C ASP A 317 -7.98 12.76 -9.29
N MET A 318 -8.67 13.74 -8.69
CA MET A 318 -9.80 14.42 -9.31
C MET A 318 -9.39 15.19 -10.57
N LEU A 319 -8.13 15.60 -10.65
CA LEU A 319 -7.58 16.32 -11.79
C LEU A 319 -7.45 15.47 -13.06
N SER A 320 -7.70 14.15 -13.02
CA SER A 320 -7.65 13.26 -14.21
C SER A 320 -9.00 12.68 -14.65
N PHE A 321 -10.10 13.00 -13.95
CA PHE A 321 -11.39 12.35 -14.18
C PHE A 321 -12.04 12.68 -15.53
N LYS A 322 -11.92 13.94 -15.98
CA LYS A 322 -12.54 14.41 -17.24
C LYS A 322 -12.06 13.65 -18.47
N GLY A 323 -10.80 13.22 -18.48
CA GLY A 323 -10.23 12.42 -19.57
C GLY A 323 -10.89 11.06 -19.68
N TYR A 324 -11.15 10.41 -18.54
CA TYR A 324 -11.83 9.12 -18.49
C TYR A 324 -13.27 9.27 -18.99
N VAL A 325 -13.98 10.29 -18.52
CA VAL A 325 -15.33 10.62 -18.96
C VAL A 325 -15.42 10.74 -20.49
N HIS A 326 -14.52 11.52 -21.11
CA HIS A 326 -14.49 11.71 -22.56
C HIS A 326 -14.31 10.39 -23.31
N ARG A 327 -13.32 9.59 -22.89
CA ARG A 327 -13.00 8.29 -23.51
C ARG A 327 -14.14 7.28 -23.34
N TRP A 328 -14.71 7.18 -22.14
CA TRP A 328 -15.78 6.23 -21.84
C TRP A 328 -17.11 6.59 -22.50
N LEU A 329 -17.41 7.88 -22.65
CA LEU A 329 -18.56 8.34 -23.41
C LEU A 329 -18.41 8.04 -24.91
N ALA A 330 -17.21 8.21 -25.48
CA ALA A 330 -16.95 7.82 -26.87
C ALA A 330 -17.24 6.33 -27.11
N VAL A 331 -16.77 5.45 -26.22
CA VAL A 331 -17.08 4.01 -26.28
C VAL A 331 -18.59 3.73 -26.10
N THR A 332 -19.24 4.48 -25.20
CA THR A 332 -20.70 4.40 -25.02
C THR A 332 -21.45 4.70 -26.32
N ALA A 333 -21.04 5.75 -27.05
CA ALA A 333 -21.64 6.10 -28.35
C ALA A 333 -21.46 5.00 -29.41
N GLN A 334 -20.32 4.30 -29.39
CA GLN A 334 -20.06 3.18 -30.31
C GLN A 334 -20.92 1.95 -30.01
N LEU A 335 -21.16 1.63 -28.73
CA LEU A 335 -21.92 0.44 -28.30
C LEU A 335 -23.44 0.68 -28.19
N ALA A 336 -23.85 1.92 -27.93
CA ALA A 336 -25.25 2.32 -27.80
C ALA A 336 -25.56 3.45 -28.80
N PRO A 337 -25.74 3.15 -30.10
CA PRO A 337 -25.83 4.17 -31.15
C PRO A 337 -26.93 5.22 -30.97
N PHE A 338 -27.99 4.92 -30.21
CA PHE A 338 -29.05 5.88 -29.88
C PHE A 338 -28.56 7.06 -29.01
N THR A 339 -27.38 6.93 -28.39
CA THR A 339 -26.73 7.99 -27.60
C THR A 339 -25.78 8.86 -28.41
N HIS A 340 -25.42 8.42 -29.63
CA HIS A 340 -24.29 8.93 -30.40
C HIS A 340 -24.29 10.45 -30.56
N ASP A 341 -25.34 11.02 -31.17
CA ASP A 341 -25.35 12.44 -31.52
C ASP A 341 -25.29 13.35 -30.29
N ARG A 342 -25.93 12.94 -29.18
CA ARG A 342 -25.89 13.70 -27.92
C ARG A 342 -24.50 13.69 -27.31
N ILE A 343 -23.85 12.53 -27.34
CA ILE A 343 -22.49 12.36 -26.85
C ILE A 343 -21.52 13.15 -27.74
N TYR A 344 -21.47 12.86 -29.04
CA TYR A 344 -20.49 13.46 -29.96
C TYR A 344 -20.55 14.99 -29.95
N ASN A 345 -21.75 15.57 -30.02
CA ASN A 345 -21.91 17.02 -29.99
C ASN A 345 -21.41 17.63 -28.68
N THR A 346 -21.67 16.98 -27.55
CA THR A 346 -21.21 17.46 -26.23
C THR A 346 -19.69 17.31 -26.07
N LEU A 347 -19.13 16.16 -26.45
CA LEU A 347 -17.69 15.92 -26.39
C LEU A 347 -16.93 16.92 -27.29
N ARG A 348 -17.46 17.22 -28.48
CA ARG A 348 -16.92 18.24 -29.38
C ARG A 348 -16.88 19.63 -28.72
N THR A 349 -17.98 20.09 -28.13
CA THR A 349 -18.01 21.38 -27.42
C THR A 349 -17.01 21.40 -26.25
N SER A 350 -16.97 20.32 -25.47
CA SER A 350 -16.05 20.24 -24.33
C SER A 350 -14.58 20.17 -24.76
N ALA A 351 -14.24 19.46 -25.84
CA ALA A 351 -12.88 19.37 -26.36
C ALA A 351 -12.40 20.73 -26.93
N GLN A 352 -13.30 21.47 -27.59
CA GLN A 352 -13.02 22.84 -28.00
C GLN A 352 -12.68 23.75 -26.82
N ALA A 353 -13.42 23.64 -25.71
CA ALA A 353 -13.13 24.38 -24.49
C ALA A 353 -11.80 23.93 -23.84
N ALA A 354 -11.54 22.62 -23.82
CA ALA A 354 -10.31 22.03 -23.29
C ALA A 354 -9.06 22.53 -24.01
N VAL A 355 -9.07 22.53 -25.36
CA VAL A 355 -7.94 23.03 -26.17
C VAL A 355 -7.75 24.54 -26.01
N ARG A 356 -8.85 25.31 -25.94
CA ARG A 356 -8.81 26.77 -25.92
C ARG A 356 -8.02 27.33 -24.72
N GLN A 357 -8.01 26.62 -23.59
CA GLN A 357 -7.26 27.02 -22.41
C GLN A 357 -5.78 26.55 -22.40
N CYS A 358 -5.38 25.63 -23.30
CA CYS A 358 -4.01 25.10 -23.40
C CYS A 358 -3.04 26.13 -24.00
N THR A 359 -2.71 27.14 -23.22
CA THR A 359 -1.91 28.31 -23.63
C THR A 359 -0.79 28.62 -22.64
N GLY A 360 -0.61 27.79 -21.61
CA GLY A 360 0.31 28.02 -20.50
C GLY A 360 1.72 27.46 -20.73
N GLY A 361 2.59 27.74 -19.76
CA GLY A 361 3.96 27.21 -19.65
C GLY A 361 4.92 27.67 -20.74
N ASP A 362 6.18 27.22 -20.66
CA ASP A 362 7.25 27.61 -21.58
C ASP A 362 7.02 27.11 -23.03
N THR A 363 6.18 26.08 -23.19
CA THR A 363 5.81 25.55 -24.51
C THR A 363 4.67 26.32 -25.17
N GLY A 364 3.98 27.21 -24.43
CA GLY A 364 2.79 27.93 -24.90
C GLY A 364 1.58 27.02 -25.16
N ARG A 365 1.59 25.78 -24.67
CA ARG A 365 0.53 24.78 -24.87
C ARG A 365 0.25 23.88 -23.67
N VAL A 366 0.76 24.25 -22.49
CA VAL A 366 0.41 23.55 -21.24
C VAL A 366 -1.07 23.77 -20.95
N CYS A 367 -1.74 22.70 -20.56
CA CYS A 367 -3.16 22.66 -20.29
C CYS A 367 -3.45 22.72 -18.79
N GLY A 368 -4.29 23.66 -18.39
CA GLY A 368 -4.91 23.72 -17.07
C GLY A 368 -6.16 22.85 -16.98
N PHE A 369 -6.93 23.03 -15.90
CA PHE A 369 -8.05 22.16 -15.55
C PHE A 369 -9.43 22.78 -15.79
N ARG A 370 -9.58 24.10 -15.62
CA ARG A 370 -10.84 24.86 -15.73
C ARG A 370 -11.19 25.22 -17.17
N TRP A 371 -11.73 24.23 -17.90
CA TRP A 371 -12.11 24.38 -19.30
C TRP A 371 -13.20 25.43 -19.53
N ILE A 372 -14.10 25.63 -18.55
CA ILE A 372 -15.18 26.62 -18.63
C ILE A 372 -14.65 28.06 -18.67
N GLN A 373 -13.52 28.33 -18.00
CA GLN A 373 -12.92 29.67 -17.99
C GLN A 373 -12.38 30.07 -19.37
N GLY A 374 -12.03 29.08 -20.20
CA GLY A 374 -11.55 29.30 -21.58
C GLY A 374 -10.14 29.90 -21.68
N THR A 375 -9.44 30.10 -20.55
CA THR A 375 -8.05 30.56 -20.48
C THR A 375 -7.26 29.67 -19.53
N TYR A 376 -5.94 29.57 -19.74
CA TYR A 376 -5.05 28.84 -18.83
C TYR A 376 -5.23 29.33 -17.39
N ASP A 377 -5.42 28.40 -16.46
CA ASP A 377 -5.81 28.69 -15.09
C ASP A 377 -4.65 28.67 -14.09
N GLY A 378 -3.43 28.48 -14.58
CA GLY A 378 -2.21 28.41 -13.79
C GLY A 378 -1.86 27.01 -13.28
N THR A 379 -2.74 26.02 -13.44
CA THR A 379 -2.48 24.64 -13.02
C THR A 379 -1.85 23.81 -14.13
N ASN A 380 -1.06 22.82 -13.73
CA ASN A 380 -0.42 21.86 -14.64
C ASN A 380 -0.29 20.50 -13.94
N GLY A 381 -0.09 19.45 -14.73
CA GLY A 381 0.10 18.09 -14.24
C GLY A 381 -0.27 17.04 -15.28
N ALA A 382 0.14 15.80 -15.02
CA ALA A 382 -0.13 14.67 -15.91
C ALA A 382 -1.63 14.44 -16.09
N GLY A 383 -2.43 14.59 -15.03
CA GLY A 383 -3.89 14.46 -15.08
C GLY A 383 -4.55 15.46 -16.04
N GLN A 384 -4.13 16.72 -16.00
CA GLN A 384 -4.65 17.78 -16.85
C GLN A 384 -4.32 17.54 -18.33
N GLU A 385 -3.07 17.16 -18.63
CA GLU A 385 -2.65 16.82 -19.99
C GLU A 385 -3.37 15.56 -20.50
N MET A 386 -3.52 14.53 -19.65
CA MET A 386 -4.30 13.32 -19.95
C MET A 386 -5.77 13.64 -20.24
N ASN A 387 -6.37 14.61 -19.55
CA ASN A 387 -7.75 15.02 -19.82
C ASN A 387 -7.91 15.59 -21.24
N VAL A 388 -7.00 16.46 -21.65
CA VAL A 388 -7.08 17.07 -22.99
C VAL A 388 -6.76 16.05 -24.08
N LEU A 389 -5.80 15.15 -23.84
CA LEU A 389 -5.55 14.01 -24.73
C LEU A 389 -6.82 13.16 -24.88
N GLY A 390 -7.45 12.75 -23.77
CA GLY A 390 -8.70 11.98 -23.79
C GLY A 390 -9.83 12.71 -24.53
N ALA A 391 -9.94 14.02 -24.39
CA ALA A 391 -10.92 14.83 -25.09
C ALA A 391 -10.69 14.84 -26.62
N LEU A 392 -9.45 15.01 -27.07
CA LEU A 392 -9.10 14.95 -28.49
C LEU A 392 -9.35 13.56 -29.09
N LEU A 393 -8.95 12.50 -28.39
CA LEU A 393 -9.16 11.11 -28.83
C LEU A 393 -10.64 10.79 -28.99
N SER A 394 -11.49 11.31 -28.09
CA SER A 394 -12.93 11.06 -28.14
C SER A 394 -13.60 11.56 -29.43
N LEU A 395 -13.03 12.56 -30.11
CA LEU A 395 -13.55 13.07 -31.39
C LEU A 395 -13.25 12.14 -32.57
N LEU A 396 -12.41 11.13 -32.36
CA LEU A 396 -12.04 10.12 -33.35
C LEU A 396 -12.91 8.85 -33.22
N LEU A 397 -13.98 8.87 -32.42
CA LEU A 397 -14.82 7.69 -32.16
C LEU A 397 -15.40 7.04 -33.42
N ASP A 398 -15.71 7.82 -34.46
CA ASP A 398 -16.21 7.34 -35.76
C ASP A 398 -15.09 6.84 -36.70
N LYS A 399 -13.84 7.04 -36.31
CA LYS A 399 -12.65 6.78 -37.15
C LYS A 399 -11.92 5.50 -36.75
N ALA A 400 -12.32 4.87 -35.65
CA ALA A 400 -11.80 3.58 -35.21
C ALA A 400 -12.97 2.63 -34.91
N PRO A 401 -12.77 1.30 -35.05
CA PRO A 401 -13.81 0.34 -34.70
C PRO A 401 -14.12 0.41 -33.19
N GLY A 402 -15.36 0.04 -32.85
CA GLY A 402 -15.73 -0.17 -31.45
C GLY A 402 -15.06 -1.41 -30.85
N PRO A 403 -15.22 -1.64 -29.54
CA PRO A 403 -14.58 -2.75 -28.82
C PRO A 403 -14.83 -4.11 -29.48
N TYR A 404 -13.77 -4.88 -29.71
CA TYR A 404 -13.83 -6.26 -30.19
C TYR A 404 -14.31 -7.23 -29.10
N THR A 405 -14.73 -8.41 -29.54
CA THR A 405 -14.93 -9.60 -28.71
C THR A 405 -13.91 -10.67 -29.10
N ASN A 406 -13.91 -11.80 -28.40
CA ASN A 406 -13.12 -12.99 -28.76
C ASN A 406 -13.43 -13.55 -30.17
N SER A 407 -14.50 -13.09 -30.82
CA SER A 407 -14.96 -13.57 -32.13
C SER A 407 -14.96 -12.51 -33.22
N THR A 408 -14.71 -11.23 -32.90
CA THR A 408 -14.79 -10.12 -33.86
C THR A 408 -13.48 -9.39 -34.08
N GLY A 409 -12.38 -9.80 -33.44
CA GLY A 409 -11.06 -9.23 -33.67
C GLY A 409 -10.09 -9.35 -32.50
N GLY A 410 -10.58 -9.65 -31.29
CA GLY A 410 -9.76 -9.77 -30.09
C GLY A 410 -8.81 -10.97 -30.16
N THR A 411 -7.53 -10.74 -29.86
CA THR A 411 -6.45 -11.75 -30.02
C THR A 411 -5.89 -12.26 -28.70
N SER A 412 -6.09 -11.53 -27.60
CA SER A 412 -5.57 -11.88 -26.28
C SER A 412 -6.18 -13.18 -25.76
N GLN A 413 -5.32 -14.05 -25.21
CA GLN A 413 -5.76 -15.29 -24.57
C GLN A 413 -6.26 -15.03 -23.15
N GLY A 414 -7.29 -15.77 -22.74
CA GLY A 414 -7.87 -15.69 -21.40
C GLY A 414 -7.47 -16.86 -20.52
N ASN A 415 -7.66 -16.71 -19.21
CA ASN A 415 -7.61 -17.76 -18.22
C ASN A 415 -8.79 -17.57 -17.26
N PRO A 416 -9.90 -18.33 -17.43
CA PRO A 416 -11.11 -18.18 -16.61
C PRO A 416 -10.89 -18.45 -15.11
N SER A 417 -9.81 -19.13 -14.74
CA SER A 417 -9.45 -19.46 -13.36
C SER A 417 -8.40 -18.52 -12.78
N ALA A 418 -7.88 -17.55 -13.55
CA ALA A 418 -6.93 -16.57 -13.04
C ALA A 418 -7.52 -15.85 -11.82
N GLY A 419 -6.71 -15.61 -10.79
CA GLY A 419 -7.13 -14.89 -9.59
C GLY A 419 -8.04 -15.65 -8.59
N THR A 420 -8.31 -16.95 -8.77
CA THR A 420 -9.22 -17.74 -7.91
C THR A 420 -8.57 -18.40 -6.67
N GLY A 421 -7.27 -18.24 -6.46
CA GLY A 421 -6.52 -18.89 -5.36
C GLY A 421 -6.80 -18.32 -3.96
N THR A 422 -6.98 -19.20 -2.96
CA THR A 422 -7.28 -18.85 -1.56
C THR A 422 -6.00 -18.63 -0.73
N SER A 423 -5.52 -17.40 -0.59
CA SER A 423 -4.80 -16.87 0.60
C SER A 423 -4.02 -15.59 0.23
N PHE A 424 -4.51 -14.41 0.63
CA PHE A 424 -3.84 -13.14 0.34
C PHE A 424 -3.44 -12.32 1.59
N LEU A 425 -3.90 -12.68 2.80
CA LEU A 425 -3.47 -11.99 4.02
C LEU A 425 -2.25 -12.67 4.66
N ALA A 426 -1.12 -12.65 3.94
CA ALA A 426 0.20 -12.92 4.51
C ALA A 426 1.04 -11.64 4.37
N TYR A 427 1.16 -10.90 5.48
CA TYR A 427 1.97 -9.70 5.64
C TYR A 427 3.44 -9.99 5.27
N GLN A 428 3.99 -9.28 4.29
CA GLN A 428 5.42 -9.25 3.98
C GLN A 428 5.92 -7.80 4.05
N SER A 429 6.99 -7.58 4.82
CA SER A 429 7.58 -6.26 5.10
C SER A 429 8.40 -5.68 3.91
N PRO A 430 8.70 -4.37 3.89
CA PRO A 430 9.31 -3.68 2.76
C PRO A 430 10.74 -4.13 2.39
N ILE A 431 11.13 -3.79 1.15
CA ILE A 431 12.38 -4.13 0.47
C ILE A 431 13.53 -3.23 0.94
N GLY A 432 14.64 -3.83 1.43
CA GLY A 432 15.83 -3.13 1.96
C GLY A 432 17.03 -3.18 1.00
N GLN A 433 18.14 -2.50 1.35
CA GLN A 433 19.36 -2.42 0.51
C GLN A 433 19.95 -3.80 0.10
N GLY A 434 19.69 -4.85 0.88
CA GLY A 434 20.06 -6.23 0.53
C GLY A 434 19.37 -6.78 -0.72
N ASP A 435 18.17 -6.28 -1.04
CA ASP A 435 17.37 -6.72 -2.20
C ASP A 435 17.96 -6.29 -3.54
N LYS A 436 18.75 -5.21 -3.55
CA LYS A 436 19.41 -4.69 -4.75
C LYS A 436 20.67 -5.49 -5.13
N ALA A 437 21.19 -6.33 -4.23
CA ALA A 437 22.46 -7.04 -4.42
C ALA A 437 22.31 -8.54 -4.73
N GLY A 438 21.09 -9.10 -4.69
CA GLY A 438 20.85 -10.55 -4.80
C GLY A 438 20.13 -11.02 -6.07
N ALA A 439 20.06 -10.21 -7.14
CA ALA A 439 19.37 -10.53 -8.40
C ALA A 439 20.09 -11.58 -9.25
N ALA A 440 20.40 -12.73 -8.66
CA ALA A 440 20.78 -13.95 -9.35
C ALA A 440 19.66 -14.99 -9.19
N MET A 441 18.72 -14.97 -10.15
CA MET A 441 18.05 -16.15 -10.73
C MET A 441 17.33 -17.12 -9.78
N ILE A 442 16.29 -16.67 -9.06
CA ILE A 442 15.21 -17.57 -8.59
C ILE A 442 13.87 -16.92 -8.93
N ASP A 443 13.17 -17.49 -9.91
CA ASP A 443 11.81 -17.07 -10.27
C ASP A 443 10.79 -17.87 -9.43
N PRO A 444 10.08 -17.23 -8.46
CA PRO A 444 9.12 -17.92 -7.60
C PRO A 444 7.93 -18.47 -8.38
N LEU A 445 7.65 -18.01 -9.61
CA LEU A 445 6.62 -18.57 -10.48
C LEU A 445 6.91 -20.03 -10.86
N GLN A 446 8.18 -20.43 -10.86
CA GLN A 446 8.59 -21.80 -11.14
C GLN A 446 8.32 -22.75 -9.97
N TYR A 447 8.01 -22.27 -8.77
CA TYR A 447 7.88 -23.08 -7.57
C TYR A 447 6.44 -23.18 -7.06
N SER A 448 6.07 -24.32 -6.48
CA SER A 448 4.85 -24.51 -5.70
C SER A 448 5.17 -24.55 -4.21
N VAL A 449 4.45 -23.77 -3.40
CA VAL A 449 4.55 -23.77 -1.93
C VAL A 449 3.15 -23.88 -1.34
N GLY A 450 2.92 -24.88 -0.49
CA GLY A 450 1.60 -25.20 0.08
C GLY A 450 1.31 -24.61 1.46
N VAL A 451 2.14 -23.68 1.97
CA VAL A 451 2.00 -23.11 3.32
C VAL A 451 2.30 -21.60 3.33
N PRO A 452 1.67 -20.81 4.22
CA PRO A 452 1.97 -19.39 4.38
C PRO A 452 3.33 -19.21 5.06
N ALA A 453 4.37 -18.94 4.26
CA ALA A 453 5.77 -18.85 4.69
C ALA A 453 6.50 -17.67 4.01
N GLU A 454 7.80 -17.55 4.25
CA GLU A 454 8.67 -16.51 3.70
C GLU A 454 8.83 -16.61 2.17
N ASP A 455 9.19 -15.49 1.55
CA ASP A 455 9.38 -15.40 0.09
C ASP A 455 10.59 -16.23 -0.39
N LEU A 456 10.36 -17.12 -1.36
CA LEU A 456 11.39 -17.96 -1.95
C LEU A 456 12.50 -17.17 -2.68
N ARG A 457 12.20 -15.98 -3.20
CA ARG A 457 13.19 -15.11 -3.86
C ARG A 457 14.35 -14.72 -2.97
N ARG A 458 14.11 -14.73 -1.65
CA ARG A 458 15.11 -14.40 -0.63
C ARG A 458 16.13 -15.52 -0.44
N TYR A 459 15.94 -16.72 -1.00
CA TYR A 459 16.89 -17.82 -0.89
C TYR A 459 17.96 -17.81 -2.00
N CYS A 460 18.57 -16.65 -2.22
CA CYS A 460 19.66 -16.45 -3.17
C CYS A 460 20.97 -16.15 -2.42
N PRO A 461 22.14 -16.15 -3.10
CA PRO A 461 23.39 -15.70 -2.50
C PRO A 461 23.25 -14.30 -1.86
N GLY A 462 23.59 -14.19 -0.58
CA GLY A 462 23.39 -12.99 0.23
C GLY A 462 22.08 -12.97 1.03
N GLY A 463 21.10 -13.81 0.70
CA GLY A 463 19.77 -13.83 1.31
C GLY A 463 19.62 -14.79 2.51
N TYR A 464 18.51 -15.51 2.62
CA TYR A 464 18.18 -16.43 3.72
C TYR A 464 18.96 -17.75 3.70
N HIS A 465 19.11 -18.35 4.88
CA HIS A 465 19.61 -19.72 5.02
C HIS A 465 18.47 -20.74 4.91
N PRO A 466 18.57 -21.78 4.07
CA PRO A 466 17.62 -22.89 4.06
C PRO A 466 17.67 -23.67 5.38
N VAL A 467 16.55 -23.72 6.11
CA VAL A 467 16.42 -24.43 7.38
C VAL A 467 15.27 -25.43 7.29
N HIS A 468 15.48 -26.63 7.82
CA HIS A 468 14.51 -27.72 7.85
C HIS A 468 14.22 -28.17 9.30
N ILE A 469 13.03 -28.73 9.52
CA ILE A 469 12.69 -29.33 10.81
C ILE A 469 13.65 -30.50 11.09
N ASN A 470 14.10 -30.58 12.35
CA ASN A 470 15.12 -31.49 12.87
C ASN A 470 16.55 -31.23 12.39
N ASP A 471 16.82 -30.11 11.71
CA ASP A 471 18.20 -29.69 11.46
C ASP A 471 18.94 -29.55 12.79
N ILE A 472 20.18 -30.05 12.80
CA ILE A 472 21.07 -29.99 13.95
C ILE A 472 22.15 -28.97 13.66
N LEU A 473 22.10 -27.83 14.36
CA LEU A 473 22.99 -26.69 14.19
C LEU A 473 24.08 -26.68 15.28
N ASP A 474 25.17 -25.95 15.00
CA ASP A 474 26.30 -25.72 15.91
C ASP A 474 26.86 -27.02 16.50
N ASP A 475 27.48 -27.85 15.66
CA ASP A 475 28.18 -29.10 16.04
C ASP A 475 27.36 -30.06 16.93
N GLY A 476 26.05 -30.10 16.75
CA GLY A 476 25.19 -31.02 17.51
C GLY A 476 24.34 -30.38 18.60
N LYS A 477 24.50 -29.07 18.85
CA LYS A 477 23.97 -28.41 20.05
C LYS A 477 22.50 -28.03 19.96
N TYR A 478 22.04 -27.54 18.80
CA TYR A 478 20.68 -27.02 18.64
C TYR A 478 19.87 -27.84 17.65
N GLU A 479 18.73 -28.36 18.07
CA GLU A 479 17.80 -29.08 17.18
C GLU A 479 16.60 -28.21 16.83
N VAL A 480 16.42 -27.92 15.54
CA VAL A 480 15.31 -27.10 15.05
C VAL A 480 13.99 -27.86 15.20
N LEU A 481 13.07 -27.31 15.97
CA LEU A 481 11.77 -27.94 16.24
C LEU A 481 10.64 -27.32 15.42
N GLN A 482 10.62 -26.00 15.32
CA GLN A 482 9.55 -25.29 14.63
C GLN A 482 9.96 -23.86 14.23
N LYS A 483 9.20 -23.22 13.34
CA LYS A 483 9.38 -21.81 12.97
C LYS A 483 8.55 -20.87 13.83
N LEU A 484 9.18 -19.83 14.39
CA LEU A 484 8.51 -18.81 15.20
C LEU A 484 8.05 -17.60 14.36
N GLY A 485 8.84 -17.22 13.35
CA GLY A 485 8.55 -16.07 12.50
C GLY A 485 9.62 -15.82 11.45
N PHE A 486 9.41 -14.78 10.66
CA PHE A 486 10.38 -14.26 9.69
C PHE A 486 10.09 -12.78 9.44
N GLY A 487 11.13 -12.03 9.07
CA GLY A 487 11.05 -10.62 8.69
C GLY A 487 12.04 -10.32 7.58
N SER A 488 12.16 -9.05 7.14
CA SER A 488 12.94 -8.67 5.95
C SER A 488 14.41 -9.11 5.98
N PHE A 489 15.00 -9.28 7.17
CA PHE A 489 16.44 -9.53 7.34
C PHE A 489 16.79 -10.84 8.04
N SER A 490 15.81 -11.63 8.47
CA SER A 490 16.08 -12.87 9.22
C SER A 490 14.88 -13.82 9.26
N THR A 491 15.17 -15.08 9.60
CA THR A 491 14.17 -16.07 10.01
C THR A 491 14.38 -16.45 11.48
N VAL A 492 13.31 -16.74 12.21
CA VAL A 492 13.38 -17.06 13.64
C VAL A 492 12.79 -18.44 13.90
N TRP A 493 13.58 -19.29 14.56
CA TRP A 493 13.29 -20.70 14.75
C TRP A 493 13.27 -21.08 16.22
N LEU A 494 12.27 -21.86 16.62
CA LEU A 494 12.25 -22.57 17.89
C LEU A 494 13.20 -23.76 17.79
N ALA A 495 14.17 -23.83 18.69
CA ALA A 495 15.10 -24.94 18.77
C ALA A 495 15.22 -25.49 20.19
N TRP A 496 15.66 -26.73 20.29
CA TRP A 496 16.04 -27.37 21.54
C TRP A 496 17.55 -27.27 21.75
N ASP A 497 17.95 -26.62 22.83
CA ASP A 497 19.33 -26.61 23.32
C ASP A 497 19.60 -27.93 24.04
N LYS A 498 20.40 -28.81 23.42
CA LYS A 498 20.71 -30.14 23.95
C LYS A 498 21.65 -30.08 25.15
N LEU A 499 22.47 -29.04 25.25
CA LEU A 499 23.44 -28.88 26.33
C LEU A 499 22.76 -28.43 27.61
N TYR A 500 21.95 -27.37 27.53
CA TYR A 500 21.28 -26.78 28.68
C TYR A 500 19.85 -27.31 28.90
N ARG A 501 19.36 -28.18 28.00
CA ARG A 501 18.05 -28.83 28.05
C ARG A 501 16.89 -27.83 28.20
N ARG A 502 16.82 -26.87 27.29
CA ARG A 502 15.78 -25.84 27.26
C ARG A 502 15.37 -25.47 25.83
N GLY A 503 14.17 -24.92 25.68
CA GLY A 503 13.76 -24.26 24.45
C GLY A 503 14.50 -22.94 24.28
N VAL A 504 14.93 -22.63 23.06
CA VAL A 504 15.55 -21.36 22.67
C VAL A 504 14.94 -20.85 21.37
N SER A 505 15.07 -19.55 21.13
CA SER A 505 14.81 -18.99 19.80
C SER A 505 16.15 -18.75 19.08
N ILE A 506 16.22 -19.08 17.80
CA ILE A 506 17.40 -18.87 16.97
C ILE A 506 17.00 -17.94 15.83
N LYS A 507 17.48 -16.69 15.89
CA LYS A 507 17.36 -15.71 14.80
C LYS A 507 18.53 -15.90 13.85
N ILE A 508 18.23 -16.30 12.61
CA ILE A 508 19.21 -16.56 11.55
C ILE A 508 19.15 -15.39 10.57
N VAL A 509 20.21 -14.59 10.57
CA VAL A 509 20.35 -13.36 9.79
C VAL A 509 20.68 -13.67 8.33
N MET A 510 20.21 -12.86 7.39
CA MET A 510 20.63 -12.97 5.99
C MET A 510 22.16 -12.89 5.84
N ALA A 511 22.70 -13.56 4.83
CA ALA A 511 24.16 -13.67 4.68
C ALA A 511 24.84 -12.31 4.48
N ASN A 512 24.23 -11.39 3.73
CA ASN A 512 24.74 -10.04 3.50
C ASN A 512 24.75 -9.16 4.77
N ASN A 513 23.90 -9.46 5.75
CA ASN A 513 23.83 -8.78 7.04
C ASN A 513 24.65 -9.48 8.13
N SER A 514 25.34 -10.58 7.81
CA SER A 514 26.05 -11.45 8.77
C SER A 514 27.55 -11.15 8.87
N GLY A 515 27.95 -9.90 8.63
CA GLY A 515 29.33 -9.45 8.78
C GLY A 515 29.87 -9.58 10.22
N PRO A 516 31.19 -9.52 10.42
CA PRO A 516 31.80 -9.57 11.76
C PRO A 516 31.44 -8.33 12.61
N ASP A 517 31.17 -7.20 11.96
CA ASP A 517 30.79 -5.93 12.61
C ASP A 517 29.27 -5.77 12.72
N ASN A 518 28.53 -6.89 12.86
CA ASN A 518 27.08 -6.85 13.01
C ASN A 518 26.67 -6.11 14.29
N GLN A 519 25.94 -5.00 14.11
CA GLN A 519 25.56 -4.08 15.19
C GLN A 519 24.63 -4.75 16.22
N GLU A 520 23.65 -5.53 15.77
CA GLU A 520 22.71 -6.24 16.66
C GLU A 520 23.44 -7.20 17.60
N LEU A 521 24.40 -8.00 17.09
CA LEU A 521 25.23 -8.86 17.91
C LEU A 521 26.04 -8.07 18.93
N ALA A 522 26.67 -6.97 18.52
CA ALA A 522 27.47 -6.15 19.42
C ALA A 522 26.63 -5.55 20.56
N VAL A 523 25.41 -5.11 20.26
CA VAL A 523 24.44 -4.63 21.27
C VAL A 523 24.04 -5.76 22.21
N LEU A 524 23.63 -6.90 21.68
CA LEU A 524 23.22 -8.05 22.49
C LEU A 524 24.36 -8.57 23.39
N GLN A 525 25.59 -8.60 22.88
CA GLN A 525 26.78 -8.90 23.68
C GLN A 525 27.02 -7.86 24.76
N ARG A 526 26.86 -6.55 24.46
CA ARG A 526 26.95 -5.50 25.48
C ARG A 526 25.94 -5.73 26.61
N LEU A 527 24.70 -6.05 26.27
CA LEU A 527 23.62 -6.27 27.25
C LEU A 527 23.85 -7.53 28.09
N ARG A 528 24.41 -8.58 27.48
CA ARG A 528 24.82 -9.82 28.15
C ARG A 528 26.03 -9.63 29.07
N ASP A 529 27.02 -8.83 28.66
CA ASP A 529 28.29 -8.70 29.38
C ASP A 529 28.23 -7.62 30.47
N ARG A 530 27.38 -6.60 30.32
CA ARG A 530 27.10 -5.56 31.33
C ARG A 530 25.85 -5.84 32.15
N VAL A 531 25.66 -7.08 32.60
CA VAL A 531 24.57 -7.36 33.55
C VAL A 531 24.76 -6.50 34.78
N THR A 532 23.78 -5.65 35.07
CA THR A 532 23.59 -5.02 36.37
C THR A 532 22.39 -5.69 37.02
N PRO A 533 22.56 -6.82 37.75
CA PRO A 533 21.43 -7.60 38.26
C PRO A 533 20.53 -6.81 39.22
N GLN A 534 21.02 -5.71 39.79
CA GLN A 534 20.26 -4.80 40.63
C GLN A 534 19.32 -3.87 39.84
N HIS A 535 19.49 -3.78 38.53
CA HIS A 535 18.65 -2.94 37.68
C HIS A 535 17.40 -3.72 37.28
N THR A 536 16.24 -3.29 37.80
CA THR A 536 14.94 -3.97 37.61
C THR A 536 14.54 -4.13 36.13
N GLY A 537 15.03 -3.27 35.25
CA GLY A 537 14.79 -3.40 33.81
C GLY A 537 15.50 -4.55 33.09
N HIS A 538 16.52 -5.16 33.70
CA HIS A 538 17.27 -6.24 33.06
C HIS A 538 16.38 -7.45 32.73
N GLU A 539 15.41 -7.75 33.61
CA GLU A 539 14.48 -8.86 33.40
C GLU A 539 13.45 -8.59 32.30
N HIS A 540 13.32 -7.35 31.81
CA HIS A 540 12.37 -6.99 30.75
C HIS A 540 13.03 -6.87 29.38
N VAL A 541 14.25 -7.39 29.21
CA VAL A 541 15.01 -7.38 27.96
C VAL A 541 15.31 -8.82 27.54
N ALA A 542 15.07 -9.15 26.26
CA ALA A 542 15.34 -10.48 25.74
C ALA A 542 16.84 -10.82 25.83
N GLN A 543 17.16 -12.02 26.32
CA GLN A 543 18.53 -12.39 26.63
C GLN A 543 19.22 -13.14 25.49
N LEU A 544 20.48 -12.76 25.21
CA LEU A 544 21.39 -13.53 24.34
C LEU A 544 22.07 -14.64 25.14
N PHE A 545 21.82 -15.88 24.74
CA PHE A 545 22.45 -17.06 25.33
C PHE A 545 23.72 -17.46 24.58
N ASP A 546 23.72 -17.37 23.27
CA ASP A 546 24.85 -17.77 22.43
C ASP A 546 24.79 -17.10 21.06
N SER A 547 25.90 -17.12 20.32
CA SER A 547 25.92 -16.75 18.90
C SER A 547 26.94 -17.56 18.13
N PHE A 548 26.55 -18.07 16.96
CA PHE A 548 27.42 -18.86 16.09
C PHE A 548 27.18 -18.52 14.62
N TYR A 549 27.92 -19.13 13.71
CA TYR A 549 27.72 -18.96 12.28
C TYR A 549 27.37 -20.29 11.62
N VAL A 550 26.39 -20.27 10.72
CA VAL A 550 26.12 -21.38 9.80
C VAL A 550 26.49 -20.98 8.39
N THR A 551 27.23 -21.85 7.69
CA THR A 551 27.56 -21.63 6.28
C THR A 551 26.66 -22.51 5.44
N GLY A 552 25.89 -21.89 4.56
CA GLY A 552 24.97 -22.54 3.65
C GLY A 552 25.23 -22.18 2.19
N PRO A 553 24.37 -22.67 1.28
CA PRO A 553 24.47 -22.37 -0.15
C PRO A 553 24.35 -20.88 -0.48
N ASN A 554 23.70 -20.11 0.40
CA ASN A 554 23.40 -18.69 0.20
C ASN A 554 24.41 -17.76 0.89
N GLY A 555 25.46 -18.32 1.51
CA GLY A 555 26.51 -17.57 2.19
C GLY A 555 26.69 -17.98 3.65
N ARG A 556 27.37 -17.12 4.41
CA ARG A 556 27.62 -17.32 5.83
C ARG A 556 26.62 -16.48 6.62
N HIS A 557 25.90 -17.12 7.53
CA HIS A 557 24.80 -16.52 8.28
C HIS A 557 25.13 -16.47 9.77
N LEU A 558 24.87 -15.34 10.39
CA LEU A 558 24.96 -15.16 11.84
C LEU A 558 23.68 -15.72 12.48
N CYS A 559 23.86 -16.58 13.49
CA CYS A 559 22.80 -17.15 14.30
C CYS A 559 22.88 -16.56 15.71
N LEU A 560 21.82 -15.89 16.13
CA LEU A 560 21.65 -15.36 17.49
C LEU A 560 20.73 -16.29 18.27
N VAL A 561 21.25 -16.90 19.33
CA VAL A 561 20.49 -17.80 20.21
C VAL A 561 19.96 -16.99 21.38
N LEU A 562 18.65 -16.77 21.40
CA LEU A 562 17.95 -15.89 22.32
C LEU A 562 17.00 -16.69 23.22
N GLU A 563 16.52 -16.04 24.27
CA GLU A 563 15.41 -16.52 25.10
C GLU A 563 14.21 -16.94 24.24
N LEU A 564 13.55 -18.05 24.62
CA LEU A 564 12.30 -18.45 23.97
C LEU A 564 11.15 -17.63 24.54
N LEU A 565 10.53 -16.81 23.69
CA LEU A 565 9.41 -15.95 24.04
C LEU A 565 8.11 -16.42 23.36
N GLY A 566 7.01 -15.90 23.86
CA GLY A 566 5.67 -16.08 23.35
C GLY A 566 5.31 -15.06 22.28
N PRO A 567 4.01 -14.80 22.06
CA PRO A 567 3.57 -13.88 21.02
C PRO A 567 3.92 -12.42 21.36
N ARG A 568 4.08 -11.63 20.29
CA ARG A 568 4.10 -10.16 20.35
C ARG A 568 2.80 -9.61 20.95
N THR A 569 2.88 -8.50 21.67
CA THR A 569 1.71 -7.87 22.32
C THR A 569 0.67 -7.42 21.29
N SER A 570 1.10 -7.01 20.09
CA SER A 570 0.18 -6.67 18.98
C SER A 570 -0.72 -7.85 18.57
N LEU A 571 -0.19 -9.08 18.52
CA LEU A 571 -1.00 -10.27 18.17
C LEU A 571 -2.07 -10.56 19.25
N VAL A 572 -1.78 -10.25 20.51
CA VAL A 572 -2.74 -10.40 21.61
C VAL A 572 -3.80 -9.29 21.56
N ALA A 573 -3.40 -8.06 21.26
CA ALA A 573 -4.31 -6.94 21.04
C ALA A 573 -5.27 -7.18 19.85
N GLU A 574 -4.74 -7.63 18.70
CA GLU A 574 -5.51 -7.99 17.49
C GLU A 574 -6.61 -9.02 17.76
N ARG A 575 -6.38 -9.92 18.73
CA ARG A 575 -7.32 -10.99 19.11
C ARG A 575 -8.26 -10.61 20.24
N SER A 576 -8.06 -9.45 20.84
CA SER A 576 -8.90 -8.93 21.90
C SER A 576 -10.14 -8.24 21.31
N PRO A 577 -11.32 -8.31 21.96
CA PRO A 577 -12.58 -7.82 21.39
C PRO A 577 -12.57 -6.36 20.92
N ASP A 578 -11.79 -5.52 21.62
CA ASP A 578 -11.70 -4.08 21.35
C ASP A 578 -10.45 -3.71 20.49
N GLY A 579 -9.68 -4.71 20.03
CA GLY A 579 -8.44 -4.50 19.25
C GLY A 579 -7.27 -3.92 20.05
N ARG A 580 -7.29 -4.07 21.38
CA ARG A 580 -6.31 -3.51 22.34
C ARG A 580 -6.14 -4.41 23.56
N LEU A 581 -5.10 -4.19 24.36
CA LEU A 581 -4.94 -4.92 25.62
C LEU A 581 -5.92 -4.39 26.68
N PRO A 582 -6.43 -5.25 27.59
CA PRO A 582 -7.19 -4.81 28.76
C PRO A 582 -6.39 -3.80 29.59
N ALA A 583 -7.03 -2.77 30.14
CA ALA A 583 -6.33 -1.64 30.75
C ALA A 583 -5.30 -2.01 31.85
N PRO A 584 -5.58 -2.96 32.78
CA PRO A 584 -4.58 -3.38 33.76
C PRO A 584 -3.33 -4.00 33.11
N LEU A 585 -3.54 -4.83 32.09
CA LEU A 585 -2.46 -5.45 31.33
C LEU A 585 -1.69 -4.41 30.51
N ALA A 586 -2.40 -3.51 29.82
CA ALA A 586 -1.83 -2.40 29.07
C ALA A 586 -0.89 -1.55 29.94
N ARG A 587 -1.34 -1.20 31.15
CA ARG A 587 -0.55 -0.43 32.13
C ARG A 587 0.70 -1.20 32.58
N ARG A 588 0.57 -2.49 32.88
CA ARG A 588 1.70 -3.35 33.25
C ARG A 588 2.72 -3.47 32.11
N VAL A 589 2.28 -3.72 30.88
CA VAL A 589 3.15 -3.81 29.69
C VAL A 589 3.88 -2.48 29.46
N SER A 590 3.18 -1.35 29.56
CA SER A 590 3.79 -0.01 29.45
C SER A 590 4.88 0.22 30.50
N ALA A 591 4.64 -0.17 31.76
CA ALA A 591 5.63 -0.05 32.82
C ALA A 591 6.86 -0.94 32.60
N GLN A 592 6.65 -2.19 32.19
CA GLN A 592 7.74 -3.14 31.91
C GLN A 592 8.59 -2.69 30.73
N ALA A 593 7.96 -2.15 29.69
CA ALA A 593 8.67 -1.56 28.56
C ALA A 593 9.52 -0.34 29.01
N LEU A 594 9.01 0.52 29.89
CA LEU A 594 9.81 1.62 30.46
C LEU A 594 11.02 1.11 31.25
N HIS A 595 10.82 0.08 32.07
CA HIS A 595 11.92 -0.55 32.82
C HIS A 595 12.99 -1.11 31.85
N ALA A 596 12.58 -1.80 30.79
CA ALA A 596 13.47 -2.31 29.75
C ALA A 596 14.28 -1.18 29.09
N VAL A 597 13.61 -0.12 28.63
CA VAL A 597 14.24 1.06 28.01
C VAL A 597 15.24 1.71 28.97
N ASN A 598 14.88 1.91 30.24
CA ASN A 598 15.79 2.45 31.24
C ASN A 598 17.06 1.58 31.42
N TYR A 599 16.93 0.26 31.34
CA TYR A 599 18.07 -0.65 31.40
C TYR A 599 18.98 -0.49 30.17
N LEU A 600 18.41 -0.45 28.96
CA LEU A 600 19.18 -0.23 27.73
C LEU A 600 19.96 1.09 27.80
N HIS A 601 19.30 2.18 28.22
CA HIS A 601 19.91 3.49 28.35
C HIS A 601 21.06 3.48 29.35
N SER A 602 20.92 2.77 30.48
CA SER A 602 22.00 2.58 31.46
C SER A 602 23.21 1.82 30.89
N CYS A 603 23.01 1.03 29.84
CA CYS A 603 24.06 0.32 29.11
C CYS A 603 24.70 1.16 27.99
N GLY A 604 24.20 2.38 27.75
CA GLY A 604 24.59 3.25 26.65
C GLY A 604 24.04 2.80 25.30
N VAL A 605 22.87 2.16 25.30
CA VAL A 605 22.18 1.61 24.12
C VAL A 605 20.81 2.28 23.99
N ALA A 606 20.45 2.67 22.77
CA ALA A 606 19.09 3.01 22.38
C ALA A 606 18.52 1.86 21.54
N HIS A 607 17.24 1.54 21.72
CA HIS A 607 16.58 0.47 20.96
C HIS A 607 16.27 0.91 19.53
N GLY A 608 15.77 2.13 19.35
CA GLY A 608 15.46 2.75 18.06
C GLY A 608 14.17 2.27 17.39
N ASP A 609 13.43 1.34 18.02
CA ASP A 609 12.23 0.73 17.44
C ASP A 609 11.29 0.11 18.50
N VAL A 610 10.92 0.89 19.51
CA VAL A 610 10.07 0.39 20.61
C VAL A 610 8.60 0.45 20.17
N HIS A 611 7.98 -0.71 19.92
CA HIS A 611 6.54 -0.79 19.61
C HIS A 611 5.92 -2.16 19.97
N MET A 612 4.60 -2.30 19.82
CA MET A 612 3.87 -3.53 20.18
C MET A 612 4.31 -4.79 19.41
N GLY A 613 5.03 -4.63 18.30
CA GLY A 613 5.60 -5.75 17.54
C GLY A 613 6.85 -6.34 18.18
N ASN A 614 7.58 -5.53 18.94
CA ASN A 614 8.87 -5.85 19.57
C ASN A 614 8.75 -6.10 21.09
N LEU A 615 7.56 -5.95 21.66
CA LEU A 615 7.22 -6.39 23.02
C LEU A 615 6.62 -7.79 22.97
N LEU A 616 7.29 -8.79 23.53
CA LEU A 616 6.87 -10.19 23.50
C LEU A 616 6.59 -10.72 24.90
N PHE A 617 5.55 -11.53 25.07
CA PHE A 617 5.27 -12.16 26.35
C PHE A 617 6.28 -13.25 26.68
N GLN A 618 6.74 -13.30 27.92
CA GLN A 618 7.49 -14.43 28.45
C GLN A 618 6.57 -15.65 28.59
N LEU A 619 7.10 -16.84 28.28
CA LEU A 619 6.41 -18.11 28.50
C LEU A 619 6.82 -18.72 29.85
N SER A 620 5.87 -19.34 30.55
CA SER A 620 6.19 -20.12 31.75
C SER A 620 6.96 -21.41 31.40
N ASP A 621 8.11 -21.61 32.05
CA ASP A 621 9.00 -22.76 31.81
C ASP A 621 8.44 -24.10 32.31
N GLU A 622 7.41 -24.10 33.17
CA GLU A 622 6.97 -25.24 34.00
C GLU A 622 6.60 -26.52 33.23
N ASN A 623 6.54 -26.51 31.89
CA ASN A 623 6.31 -27.70 31.08
C ASN A 623 7.12 -27.76 29.76
N LEU A 624 8.08 -26.87 29.53
CA LEU A 624 8.89 -26.84 28.30
C LEU A 624 10.24 -27.55 28.46
N HIS A 625 10.25 -28.69 29.17
CA HIS A 625 11.48 -29.41 29.58
C HIS A 625 11.90 -30.56 28.65
N SER A 626 11.19 -30.75 27.54
CA SER A 626 11.61 -31.67 26.48
C SER A 626 11.12 -31.21 25.10
N PRO A 627 11.78 -31.65 24.01
CA PRO A 627 11.33 -31.36 22.64
C PRO A 627 9.88 -31.80 22.40
N GLN A 628 9.49 -32.97 22.92
CA GLN A 628 8.14 -33.51 22.74
C GLN A 628 7.08 -32.61 23.39
N ARG A 629 7.33 -32.14 24.62
CA ARG A 629 6.41 -31.22 25.30
C ARG A 629 6.30 -29.88 24.58
N ILE A 630 7.42 -29.36 24.08
CA ILE A 630 7.42 -28.14 23.26
C ILE A 630 6.54 -28.34 22.02
N ILE A 631 6.70 -29.45 21.28
CA ILE A 631 5.87 -29.73 20.10
C ILE A 631 4.40 -29.94 20.47
N GLU A 632 4.09 -30.60 21.59
CA GLU A 632 2.70 -30.75 22.08
C GLU A 632 2.03 -29.40 22.36
N GLU A 633 2.77 -28.45 22.95
CA GLU A 633 2.25 -27.13 23.34
C GLU A 633 2.09 -26.19 22.14
N PHE A 634 3.05 -26.18 21.21
CA PHE A 634 3.03 -25.30 20.02
C PHE A 634 2.29 -25.92 18.82
N GLY A 635 1.99 -27.21 18.88
CA GLY A 635 1.42 -27.99 17.79
C GLY A 635 2.47 -28.49 16.78
N PRO A 636 2.08 -29.42 15.89
CA PRO A 636 2.99 -29.95 14.88
C PRO A 636 3.38 -28.88 13.84
N PRO A 637 4.60 -28.94 13.29
CA PRO A 637 5.04 -28.01 12.26
C PRO A 637 4.19 -28.16 10.98
N GLN A 638 3.73 -27.04 10.45
CA GLN A 638 3.03 -27.00 9.17
C GLN A 638 4.04 -26.84 8.04
N ILE A 639 4.30 -27.94 7.34
CA ILE A 639 5.34 -28.04 6.31
C ILE A 639 4.71 -28.00 4.92
N GLY A 640 5.22 -27.12 4.05
CA GLY A 640 4.89 -27.10 2.64
C GLY A 640 6.10 -27.49 1.81
N VAL A 641 5.98 -28.56 1.03
CA VAL A 641 7.04 -29.00 0.11
C VAL A 641 7.29 -27.91 -0.93
N VAL A 642 8.57 -27.64 -1.20
CA VAL A 642 9.01 -26.75 -2.27
C VAL A 642 9.44 -27.61 -3.44
N SER A 643 8.74 -27.49 -4.55
CA SER A 643 9.05 -28.20 -5.79
C SER A 643 8.87 -27.28 -6.97
N LYS A 644 9.70 -27.44 -8.00
CA LYS A 644 9.45 -26.75 -9.27
C LYS A 644 8.23 -27.35 -9.96
N LYS A 645 7.39 -26.48 -10.54
CA LYS A 645 6.14 -26.85 -11.23
C LYS A 645 6.38 -27.69 -12.49
N ASP A 646 7.55 -27.55 -13.11
CA ASP A 646 7.97 -28.33 -14.28
C ASP A 646 8.52 -29.73 -13.90
N GLY A 647 8.61 -30.04 -12.61
CA GLY A 647 9.14 -31.31 -12.08
C GLY A 647 10.67 -31.40 -12.06
N SER A 648 11.39 -30.33 -12.42
CA SER A 648 12.85 -30.31 -12.36
C SER A 648 13.37 -30.13 -10.91
N PRO A 649 14.65 -30.47 -10.63
CA PRO A 649 15.22 -30.27 -9.30
C PRO A 649 15.24 -28.80 -8.87
N SER A 650 15.00 -28.54 -7.58
CA SER A 650 15.10 -27.20 -6.99
C SER A 650 16.49 -26.59 -7.19
N ASP A 651 16.53 -25.27 -7.38
CA ASP A 651 17.77 -24.52 -7.55
C ASP A 651 18.64 -24.59 -6.30
N VAL A 652 19.95 -24.49 -6.50
CA VAL A 652 20.91 -24.41 -5.39
C VAL A 652 20.58 -23.19 -4.55
N GLY A 653 20.44 -23.38 -3.24
CA GLY A 653 20.06 -22.29 -2.33
C GLY A 653 18.61 -22.32 -1.89
N VAL A 654 17.73 -23.02 -2.61
CA VAL A 654 16.30 -23.11 -2.27
C VAL A 654 16.04 -24.24 -1.26
N PRO A 655 15.24 -24.01 -0.19
CA PRO A 655 14.91 -25.05 0.77
C PRO A 655 14.02 -26.15 0.16
N ARG A 656 14.16 -27.39 0.65
CA ARG A 656 13.32 -28.53 0.25
C ARG A 656 11.86 -28.39 0.67
N HIS A 657 11.63 -27.68 1.77
CA HIS A 657 10.31 -27.35 2.26
C HIS A 657 10.38 -26.03 3.04
N LEU A 658 9.26 -25.32 3.08
CA LEU A 658 9.03 -24.19 3.96
C LEU A 658 8.15 -24.60 5.12
N VAL A 659 8.22 -23.82 6.19
CA VAL A 659 7.51 -24.07 7.43
C VAL A 659 6.71 -22.82 7.80
N ALA A 660 5.40 -22.96 8.03
CA ALA A 660 4.61 -21.83 8.49
C ALA A 660 4.93 -21.49 9.96
N PRO A 661 4.93 -20.19 10.34
CA PRO A 661 5.10 -19.77 11.73
C PRO A 661 4.07 -20.40 12.68
N VAL A 662 4.45 -20.62 13.94
CA VAL A 662 3.56 -21.13 14.98
C VAL A 662 2.28 -20.31 15.13
N ARG A 663 1.17 -21.00 15.43
CA ARG A 663 -0.08 -20.37 15.84
C ARG A 663 -0.24 -20.53 17.34
N TYR A 664 -0.22 -19.42 18.07
CA TYR A 664 -0.46 -19.41 19.52
C TYR A 664 -1.93 -19.75 19.82
N GLY A 665 -2.21 -20.93 20.35
CA GLY A 665 -3.57 -21.36 20.72
C GLY A 665 -4.03 -20.82 22.08
N ARG A 666 -5.33 -20.93 22.40
CA ARG A 666 -5.92 -20.49 23.69
C ARG A 666 -5.30 -21.15 24.92
N GLY A 667 -4.78 -22.38 24.80
CA GLY A 667 -4.10 -23.06 25.91
C GLY A 667 -2.80 -22.39 26.34
N LEU A 668 -2.05 -21.85 25.37
CA LEU A 668 -0.76 -21.21 25.58
C LEU A 668 -0.89 -19.82 26.22
N ALA A 669 -2.06 -19.16 26.08
CA ALA A 669 -2.33 -17.85 26.67
C ALA A 669 -2.25 -17.85 28.20
N LYS A 670 -2.61 -18.95 28.86
CA LYS A 670 -2.50 -19.11 30.32
C LYS A 670 -1.07 -19.13 30.84
N ARG A 671 -0.07 -19.20 29.94
CA ARG A 671 1.35 -19.24 30.27
C ARG A 671 2.05 -17.89 30.09
N PHE A 672 1.36 -16.89 29.56
CA PHE A 672 1.95 -15.57 29.34
C PHE A 672 2.17 -14.88 30.70
N LYS A 673 3.39 -14.38 30.90
CA LYS A 673 3.78 -13.63 32.10
C LYS A 673 4.08 -12.18 31.72
N ASP A 674 5.19 -11.65 32.22
CA ASP A 674 5.71 -10.33 31.90
C ASP A 674 6.17 -10.25 30.43
N VAL A 675 6.37 -9.04 29.94
CA VAL A 675 6.95 -8.83 28.61
C VAL A 675 8.47 -8.71 28.65
N ARG A 676 9.07 -8.99 27.50
CA ARG A 676 10.45 -8.68 27.13
C ARG A 676 10.43 -7.77 25.91
N LEU A 677 11.26 -6.75 25.92
CA LEU A 677 11.65 -6.01 24.72
C LEU A 677 12.65 -6.87 23.93
N ALA A 678 12.34 -7.10 22.66
CA ALA A 678 13.09 -7.95 21.74
C ALA A 678 13.32 -7.25 20.40
N ASP A 679 14.09 -7.91 19.54
CA ASP A 679 14.51 -7.43 18.22
C ASP A 679 15.43 -6.19 18.26
N PHE A 680 16.74 -6.43 18.30
CA PHE A 680 17.75 -5.39 18.44
C PHE A 680 18.38 -5.00 17.10
N GLY A 681 17.68 -5.26 15.99
CA GLY A 681 18.15 -5.00 14.62
C GLY A 681 18.44 -3.52 14.35
N GLU A 682 17.62 -2.63 14.91
CA GLU A 682 17.73 -1.17 14.78
C GLU A 682 18.44 -0.50 15.96
N SER A 683 18.88 -1.30 16.95
CA SER A 683 19.49 -0.78 18.17
C SER A 683 20.91 -0.27 17.94
N PHE A 684 21.25 0.82 18.60
CA PHE A 684 22.54 1.48 18.41
C PHE A 684 23.18 1.91 19.74
N PHE A 685 24.51 2.05 19.72
CA PHE A 685 25.22 2.66 20.83
C PHE A 685 25.03 4.18 20.79
N VAL A 686 24.61 4.79 21.89
CA VAL A 686 24.41 6.24 21.98
C VAL A 686 25.68 7.03 21.65
N SER A 687 26.86 6.45 21.89
CA SER A 687 28.15 7.05 21.52
C SER A 687 28.43 7.07 20.01
N ASN A 688 27.66 6.33 19.21
CA ASN A 688 27.80 6.23 17.76
C ASN A 688 26.41 6.07 17.11
N PRO A 689 25.58 7.13 17.15
CA PRO A 689 24.21 7.07 16.64
C PRO A 689 24.20 6.98 15.10
N PRO A 690 23.24 6.25 14.51
CA PRO A 690 23.05 6.23 13.07
C PRO A 690 22.38 7.52 12.60
N ASN A 691 22.43 7.76 11.29
CA ASN A 691 21.71 8.89 10.67
C ASN A 691 20.20 8.63 10.53
N SER A 692 19.79 7.36 10.60
CA SER A 692 18.40 6.91 10.48
C SER A 692 18.24 5.53 11.15
N VAL A 693 17.02 5.22 11.54
CA VAL A 693 16.56 3.89 11.97
C VAL A 693 15.31 3.49 11.17
N HIS A 694 14.99 2.21 11.10
CA HIS A 694 13.82 1.67 10.39
C HIS A 694 12.66 1.32 11.32
N THR A 695 12.20 2.29 12.10
CA THR A 695 10.96 2.17 12.89
C THR A 695 9.73 2.49 12.02
N PRO A 696 8.52 1.97 12.30
CA PRO A 696 7.33 2.29 11.50
C PRO A 696 7.00 3.79 11.50
N LEU A 697 6.54 4.32 10.36
CA LEU A 697 6.29 5.76 10.15
C LEU A 697 5.55 6.45 11.31
N PRO A 698 4.41 5.96 11.81
CA PRO A 698 3.70 6.54 12.96
C PRO A 698 4.51 6.75 14.25
N PHE A 699 5.63 6.04 14.39
CA PHE A 699 6.49 6.09 15.57
C PHE A 699 7.69 7.02 15.36
N HIS A 700 7.88 7.60 14.18
CA HIS A 700 9.01 8.48 13.89
C HIS A 700 9.02 9.68 14.86
N PRO A 701 10.10 9.88 15.62
CA PRO A 701 10.21 11.04 16.48
C PRO A 701 10.55 12.29 15.67
N PRO A 702 10.26 13.50 16.19
CA PRO A 702 10.57 14.75 15.51
C PRO A 702 12.05 14.88 15.13
N GLU A 703 12.98 14.48 15.99
CA GLU A 703 14.41 14.54 15.69
C GLU A 703 14.83 13.66 14.50
N LEU A 704 14.12 12.55 14.23
CA LEU A 704 14.38 11.72 13.05
C LEU A 704 13.88 12.39 11.77
N ILE A 705 12.68 12.97 11.82
CA ILE A 705 12.06 13.69 10.70
C ILE A 705 12.90 14.91 10.33
N PHE A 706 13.29 15.72 11.32
CA PHE A 706 14.11 16.92 11.15
C PHE A 706 15.61 16.63 10.95
N ARG A 707 16.01 15.36 10.80
CA ARG A 707 17.40 14.91 10.55
C ARG A 707 18.40 15.42 11.60
N HIS A 708 17.96 15.51 12.84
CA HIS A 708 18.81 15.79 13.99
C HIS A 708 19.50 14.53 14.49
N THR A 709 20.58 14.70 15.25
CA THR A 709 21.33 13.57 15.81
C THR A 709 20.44 12.76 16.76
N LEU A 710 20.33 11.46 16.50
CA LEU A 710 19.57 10.54 17.34
C LEU A 710 20.27 10.34 18.69
N THR A 711 19.47 10.22 19.73
CA THR A 711 19.89 9.92 21.11
C THR A 711 18.96 8.86 21.67
N GLU A 712 19.18 8.42 22.91
CA GLU A 712 18.26 7.53 23.64
C GLU A 712 16.83 8.09 23.79
N ALA A 713 16.62 9.39 23.56
CA ALA A 713 15.31 10.02 23.62
C ALA A 713 14.32 9.44 22.58
N ILE A 714 14.80 8.84 21.49
CA ILE A 714 13.95 8.16 20.50
C ILE A 714 13.07 7.09 21.13
N ASP A 715 13.65 6.30 22.05
CA ASP A 715 12.91 5.21 22.71
C ASP A 715 11.80 5.75 23.60
N ILE A 716 12.00 6.93 24.20
CA ILE A 716 10.98 7.58 25.02
C ILE A 716 9.81 8.03 24.16
N TRP A 717 10.08 8.58 22.98
CA TRP A 717 9.04 8.94 22.02
C TRP A 717 8.28 7.70 21.55
N ASN A 718 9.01 6.69 21.04
CA ASN A 718 8.42 5.45 20.57
C ASN A 718 7.58 4.77 21.65
N LEU A 719 8.06 4.74 22.91
CA LEU A 719 7.32 4.19 24.04
C LEU A 719 6.08 5.04 24.40
N GLY A 720 6.12 6.36 24.21
CA GLY A 720 4.97 7.24 24.40
C GLY A 720 3.85 6.91 23.41
N VAL A 721 4.18 6.82 22.11
CA VAL A 721 3.25 6.42 21.05
C VAL A 721 2.73 5.00 21.31
N THR A 722 3.62 4.06 21.66
CA THR A 722 3.27 2.68 22.01
C THR A 722 2.33 2.59 23.21
N THR A 723 2.57 3.40 24.24
CA THR A 723 1.73 3.41 25.45
C THR A 723 0.33 3.91 25.11
N PHE A 724 0.22 4.96 24.28
CA PHE A 724 -1.07 5.40 23.77
C PHE A 724 -1.77 4.28 23.00
N GLU A 725 -1.08 3.66 22.05
CA GLU A 725 -1.64 2.62 21.18
C GLU A 725 -2.13 1.39 21.96
N ILE A 726 -1.33 0.85 22.88
CA ILE A 726 -1.71 -0.33 23.68
C ILE A 726 -3.00 -0.06 24.48
N ILE A 727 -3.19 1.17 24.96
CA ILE A 727 -4.30 1.55 25.83
C ILE A 727 -5.56 1.92 25.05
N THR A 728 -5.42 2.62 23.91
CA THR A 728 -6.56 3.12 23.13
C THR A 728 -6.95 2.17 22.01
N GLY A 729 -6.01 1.36 21.50
CA GLY A 729 -6.18 0.60 20.26
C GLY A 729 -6.14 1.46 19.00
N ARG A 730 -5.66 2.71 19.11
CA ARG A 730 -5.50 3.66 18.00
C ARG A 730 -4.06 4.13 17.95
N ILE A 731 -3.57 4.34 16.75
CA ILE A 731 -2.29 5.00 16.50
C ILE A 731 -2.48 6.50 16.77
N LEU A 732 -1.51 7.13 17.45
CA LEU A 732 -1.61 8.54 17.86
C LEU A 732 -1.36 9.53 16.70
N PHE A 733 -0.38 9.21 15.85
CA PHE A 733 -0.01 10.02 14.70
C PHE A 733 0.01 9.14 13.45
N ASP A 734 -0.61 9.59 12.37
CA ASP A 734 -0.80 8.77 11.17
C ASP A 734 0.04 9.30 10.01
N ALA A 735 0.74 8.41 9.32
CA ALA A 735 1.52 8.75 8.15
C ALA A 735 1.58 7.54 7.23
N ASP A 736 1.19 7.75 5.98
CA ASP A 736 1.06 6.66 5.00
C ASP A 736 2.33 6.50 4.17
N PHE A 737 3.08 7.59 3.93
CA PHE A 737 4.21 7.58 2.99
C PHE A 737 5.40 8.43 3.44
N ASP A 738 5.14 9.56 4.09
CA ASP A 738 6.18 10.49 4.56
C ASP A 738 6.14 10.69 6.07
N ASP A 739 7.30 10.66 6.71
CA ASP A 739 7.40 11.02 8.12
C ASP A 739 7.14 12.52 8.37
N ARG A 740 7.27 13.36 7.33
CA ARG A 740 6.92 14.79 7.38
C ARG A 740 5.42 15.06 7.53
N GLU A 741 4.54 14.12 7.16
CA GLU A 741 3.07 14.19 7.38
C GLU A 741 2.71 14.28 8.86
N LEU A 742 3.63 13.88 9.75
CA LEU A 742 3.45 13.92 11.19
C LEU A 742 3.63 15.34 11.77
N ILE A 743 4.31 16.24 11.06
CA ILE A 743 4.63 17.60 11.54
C ILE A 743 3.36 18.42 11.87
N PRO A 744 2.34 18.51 11.00
CA PRO A 744 1.09 19.18 11.34
C PRO A 744 0.38 18.55 12.54
N GLN A 745 0.45 17.23 12.69
CA GLN A 745 -0.19 16.51 13.79
C GLN A 745 0.51 16.77 15.13
N PHE A 746 1.85 16.90 15.13
CA PHE A 746 2.58 17.33 16.32
C PHE A 746 2.16 18.74 16.74
N ARG A 747 1.95 19.65 15.78
CA ARG A 747 1.46 21.01 16.07
C ARG A 747 0.05 20.96 16.66
N HIS A 748 -0.83 20.13 16.10
CA HIS A 748 -2.21 19.98 16.53
C HIS A 748 -2.34 19.37 17.94
N VAL A 749 -1.66 18.24 18.21
CA VAL A 749 -1.83 17.46 19.46
C VAL A 749 -0.92 17.94 20.59
N LEU A 750 0.30 18.39 20.26
CA LEU A 750 1.36 18.72 21.24
C LEU A 750 1.56 20.22 21.42
N GLY A 751 0.87 21.07 20.63
CA GLY A 751 0.90 22.53 20.79
C GLY A 751 2.08 23.22 20.10
N GLY A 752 2.80 22.54 19.20
CA GLY A 752 3.74 23.18 18.29
C GLY A 752 5.06 22.44 18.08
N VAL A 753 5.77 22.82 17.01
CA VAL A 753 7.16 22.43 16.72
C VAL A 753 8.02 23.70 16.82
N PRO A 754 9.26 23.65 17.36
CA PRO A 754 10.10 24.83 17.47
C PRO A 754 10.28 25.54 16.12
N GLU A 755 9.95 26.83 16.05
CA GLU A 755 10.06 27.65 14.82
C GLU A 755 11.45 27.61 14.18
N ARG A 756 12.49 27.49 15.01
CA ARG A 756 13.88 27.32 14.53
C ARG A 756 14.06 26.07 13.66
N TRP A 757 13.37 24.96 13.97
CA TRP A 757 13.49 23.69 13.26
C TRP A 757 12.73 23.75 11.93
N LEU A 758 11.54 24.35 11.93
CA LEU A 758 10.78 24.59 10.71
C LEU A 758 11.57 25.46 9.72
N ARG A 759 12.16 26.57 10.21
CA ARG A 759 13.01 27.43 9.39
C ARG A 759 14.21 26.68 8.81
N GLN A 760 14.91 25.90 9.63
CA GLN A 760 16.06 25.10 9.16
C GLN A 760 15.66 24.06 8.13
N ALA A 761 14.51 23.41 8.33
CA ALA A 761 13.97 22.43 7.38
C ALA A 761 13.62 23.07 6.02
N LEU A 762 13.05 24.27 6.02
CA LEU A 762 12.81 25.04 4.79
C LEU A 762 14.11 25.46 4.10
N GLU A 763 15.07 26.00 4.86
CA GLU A 763 16.36 26.46 4.33
C GLU A 763 17.19 25.32 3.72
N SER A 764 17.08 24.11 4.28
CA SER A 764 17.77 22.91 3.81
C SER A 764 17.05 22.18 2.68
N GLY A 765 15.82 22.58 2.32
CA GLY A 765 14.98 21.88 1.35
C GLY A 765 14.38 20.57 1.87
N LEU A 766 14.43 20.32 3.18
CA LEU A 766 13.74 19.19 3.82
C LEU A 766 12.21 19.37 3.78
N LEU A 767 11.76 20.61 3.94
CA LEU A 767 10.37 21.04 3.69
C LEU A 767 10.35 22.00 2.50
N GLU A 768 9.40 21.80 1.60
CA GLU A 768 9.24 22.65 0.41
C GLU A 768 8.42 23.92 0.72
N SER A 769 7.55 23.86 1.72
CA SER A 769 6.70 24.96 2.17
C SER A 769 6.46 24.87 3.67
N GLU A 770 6.02 25.98 4.30
CA GLU A 770 5.53 25.92 5.67
C GLU A 770 4.39 24.88 5.76
N PRO A 771 4.34 24.08 6.85
CA PRO A 771 3.27 23.10 7.04
C PRO A 771 1.89 23.79 7.05
N ASP A 772 0.90 23.16 6.41
CA ASP A 772 -0.47 23.68 6.39
C ASP A 772 -1.10 23.68 7.80
N ASP A 773 -1.31 24.89 8.35
CA ASP A 773 -1.94 25.11 9.66
C ASP A 773 -3.48 25.03 9.60
N SER A 774 -4.09 24.66 8.48
CA SER A 774 -5.56 24.49 8.38
C SER A 774 -6.11 23.42 9.35
N VAL A 775 -5.28 22.49 9.80
CA VAL A 775 -5.58 21.48 10.84
C VAL A 775 -5.44 22.06 12.27
N ALA A 776 -4.80 23.22 12.43
CA ALA A 776 -4.54 23.86 13.72
C ALA A 776 -5.66 24.83 14.17
N GLU A 777 -6.67 25.09 13.32
CA GLU A 777 -7.81 25.95 13.68
C GLU A 777 -8.72 25.32 14.76
N ASP A 778 -8.62 24.01 15.00
CA ASP A 778 -9.33 23.28 16.06
C ASP A 778 -8.35 22.53 16.97
N TYR A 779 -7.49 23.26 17.69
CA TYR A 779 -6.49 22.68 18.60
C TYR A 779 -7.11 21.67 19.58
N MET A 780 -6.65 20.43 19.53
CA MET A 780 -7.01 19.39 20.48
C MET A 780 -5.79 19.00 21.30
N SER A 781 -5.86 19.22 22.62
CA SER A 781 -4.77 18.76 23.52
C SER A 781 -4.64 17.24 23.51
N LEU A 782 -3.43 16.72 23.73
CA LEU A 782 -3.14 15.29 23.94
C LEU A 782 -4.14 14.58 24.88
N GLU A 783 -4.58 15.24 25.95
CA GLU A 783 -5.56 14.72 26.92
C GLU A 783 -6.95 14.56 26.32
N GLN A 784 -7.33 15.45 25.43
CA GLN A 784 -8.60 15.38 24.74
C GLN A 784 -8.57 14.27 23.70
N GLU A 785 -7.51 14.18 22.88
CA GLU A 785 -7.32 13.06 21.95
C GLU A 785 -7.33 11.72 22.69
N LEU A 786 -6.63 11.63 23.82
CA LEU A 786 -6.62 10.43 24.66
C LEU A 786 -8.03 10.03 25.12
N LYS A 787 -8.83 10.99 25.60
CA LYS A 787 -10.20 10.72 26.06
C LYS A 787 -11.10 10.27 24.91
N GLU A 788 -11.02 10.96 23.77
CA GLU A 788 -11.82 10.65 22.59
C GLU A 788 -11.46 9.26 22.04
N ALA A 789 -10.18 9.00 21.82
CA ALA A 789 -9.67 7.70 21.37
C ALA A 789 -10.06 6.56 22.31
N TYR A 790 -9.99 6.79 23.63
CA TYR A 790 -10.34 5.77 24.62
C TYR A 790 -11.85 5.46 24.65
N SER A 791 -12.69 6.47 24.49
CA SER A 791 -14.17 6.36 24.57
C SER A 791 -14.79 5.56 23.42
N TYR A 792 -14.16 5.58 22.25
CA TYR A 792 -14.70 5.01 21.01
C TYR A 792 -14.73 3.47 20.96
N LYS A 793 -13.84 2.79 21.71
CA LYS A 793 -13.57 1.35 21.52
C LYS A 793 -14.02 0.42 22.65
N CYS A 794 -14.37 0.93 23.83
CA CYS A 794 -14.59 0.05 24.98
C CYS A 794 -16.05 -0.35 25.17
N LYS A 795 -16.36 -1.64 25.35
CA LYS A 795 -17.74 -2.10 25.66
C LYS A 795 -17.92 -2.69 27.06
N ASP A 796 -16.85 -3.13 27.72
CA ASP A 796 -16.89 -3.69 29.08
C ASP A 796 -16.37 -2.67 30.10
N GLU A 797 -17.25 -2.22 31.02
CA GLU A 797 -16.90 -1.22 32.02
C GLU A 797 -15.91 -1.71 33.09
N SER A 798 -15.82 -3.01 33.33
CA SER A 798 -14.99 -3.59 34.40
C SER A 798 -13.49 -3.63 34.08
N LEU A 799 -13.13 -3.43 32.81
CA LEU A 799 -11.75 -3.46 32.31
C LEU A 799 -11.28 -2.07 31.84
N ARG A 800 -12.01 -1.01 32.22
CA ARG A 800 -11.72 0.39 31.85
C ARG A 800 -10.79 1.09 32.85
N LEU A 801 -10.01 2.04 32.32
CA LEU A 801 -9.39 3.10 33.10
C LEU A 801 -10.48 4.04 33.61
N SER A 802 -10.35 4.50 34.85
CA SER A 802 -11.18 5.59 35.36
C SER A 802 -10.79 6.92 34.71
N ASP A 803 -11.66 7.93 34.77
CA ASP A 803 -11.31 9.29 34.34
C ASP A 803 -10.07 9.83 35.06
N SER A 804 -9.89 9.45 36.33
CA SER A 804 -8.68 9.78 37.09
C SER A 804 -7.43 9.11 36.53
N ASP A 805 -7.54 7.85 36.10
CA ASP A 805 -6.42 7.15 35.46
C ASP A 805 -6.07 7.75 34.11
N LEU A 806 -7.05 8.21 33.32
CA LEU A 806 -6.81 8.91 32.05
C LEU A 806 -6.07 10.24 32.26
N VAL A 807 -6.34 10.97 33.35
CA VAL A 807 -5.60 12.19 33.70
C VAL A 807 -4.15 11.87 34.08
N VAL A 808 -3.94 10.79 34.85
CA VAL A 808 -2.60 10.32 35.22
C VAL A 808 -1.82 9.90 33.96
N LEU A 809 -2.46 9.16 33.04
CA LEU A 809 -1.88 8.75 31.77
C LEU A 809 -1.54 9.94 30.86
N GLY A 810 -2.45 10.91 30.70
CA GLY A 810 -2.18 12.11 29.90
C GLY A 810 -0.96 12.90 30.42
N THR A 811 -0.86 13.04 31.74
CA THR A 811 0.30 13.68 32.40
C THR A 811 1.60 12.92 32.13
N TYR A 812 1.54 11.59 32.13
CA TYR A 812 2.68 10.73 31.81
C TYR A 812 3.08 10.87 30.33
N LEU A 813 2.13 10.78 29.39
CA LEU A 813 2.39 10.91 27.96
C LEU A 813 2.94 12.29 27.57
N ARG A 814 2.48 13.38 28.20
CA ARG A 814 3.02 14.74 27.97
C ARG A 814 4.52 14.87 28.24
N LYS A 815 5.07 14.05 29.14
CA LYS A 815 6.52 14.04 29.46
C LYS A 815 7.33 13.25 28.43
N MET A 816 6.69 12.33 27.73
CA MET A 816 7.30 11.46 26.72
C MET A 816 7.22 12.07 25.32
N LEU A 817 6.08 12.67 24.98
CA LEU A 817 5.79 13.22 23.66
C LEU A 817 6.15 14.71 23.61
N VAL A 818 7.42 15.00 23.91
CA VAL A 818 8.01 16.33 23.81
C VAL A 818 8.80 16.42 22.52
N VAL A 819 8.55 17.47 21.73
CA VAL A 819 9.15 17.63 20.40
C VAL A 819 10.67 17.77 20.45
N ASP A 820 11.19 18.60 21.36
CA ASP A 820 12.63 18.74 21.57
C ASP A 820 13.14 17.55 22.43
N PRO A 821 13.98 16.65 21.90
CA PRO A 821 14.49 15.51 22.64
C PRO A 821 15.33 15.92 23.85
N GLY A 822 15.93 17.11 23.85
CA GLY A 822 16.68 17.63 24.99
C GLY A 822 15.81 18.07 26.17
N LEU A 823 14.50 18.23 25.95
CA LEU A 823 13.51 18.55 26.98
C LEU A 823 12.63 17.35 27.36
N ARG A 824 12.73 16.26 26.60
CA ARG A 824 11.98 15.01 26.83
C ARG A 824 12.50 14.33 28.09
N SER A 825 11.59 13.83 28.94
CA SER A 825 11.99 13.14 30.16
C SER A 825 12.82 11.89 29.85
N THR A 826 13.82 11.60 30.66
CA THR A 826 14.57 10.35 30.54
C THR A 826 13.74 9.17 31.06
N ALA A 827 14.10 7.94 30.68
CA ALA A 827 13.45 6.75 31.22
C ALA A 827 13.52 6.70 32.76
N ARG A 828 14.62 7.19 33.34
CA ARG A 828 14.82 7.27 34.79
C ARG A 828 13.86 8.25 35.45
N ASP A 829 13.63 9.41 34.85
CA ASP A 829 12.70 10.41 35.39
C ASP A 829 11.27 9.87 35.43
N LEU A 830 10.91 9.10 34.40
CA LEU A 830 9.57 8.54 34.23
C LEU A 830 9.24 7.40 35.23
N LEU A 831 10.23 6.75 35.84
CA LEU A 831 10.01 5.67 36.81
C LEU A 831 9.26 6.13 38.07
N GLY A 832 9.34 7.42 38.41
CA GLY A 832 8.66 8.00 39.57
C GLY A 832 7.23 8.46 39.30
N GLU A 833 6.75 8.35 38.05
CA GLU A 833 5.43 8.85 37.68
C GLU A 833 4.30 7.96 38.21
N LEU A 834 3.17 8.59 38.57
CA LEU A 834 2.01 7.88 39.12
C LEU A 834 1.48 6.78 38.19
N TRP A 835 1.61 6.97 36.87
CA TRP A 835 1.25 5.95 35.88
C TRP A 835 1.99 4.62 36.14
N ILE A 836 3.27 4.72 36.52
CA ILE A 836 4.18 3.59 36.76
C ILE A 836 4.08 3.09 38.21
N THR A 837 4.04 3.98 39.20
CA THR A 837 4.12 3.57 40.61
C THR A 837 2.82 2.98 41.16
N GLN A 838 1.68 3.21 40.50
CA GLN A 838 0.37 2.66 40.90
C GLN A 838 0.02 1.36 40.16
N VAL A 839 0.98 0.75 39.44
CA VAL A 839 0.76 -0.54 38.78
C VAL A 839 0.74 -1.65 39.82
N ASP A 840 -0.35 -2.40 39.87
CA ASP A 840 -0.36 -3.69 40.54
C ASP A 840 0.34 -4.72 39.63
N LEU A 841 1.59 -5.05 39.95
CA LEU A 841 2.39 -6.04 39.21
C LEU A 841 1.89 -7.48 39.44
N HIS A 842 0.94 -7.71 40.34
CA HIS A 842 0.41 -9.03 40.70
C HIS A 842 -0.95 -9.38 40.06
N VAL A 843 -1.48 -8.55 39.14
CA VAL A 843 -2.69 -8.89 38.38
C VAL A 843 -2.42 -10.13 37.52
N GLU A 844 -3.14 -11.22 37.76
CA GLU A 844 -3.06 -12.44 36.95
C GLU A 844 -3.64 -12.23 35.54
N PHE A 845 -3.04 -12.92 34.57
CA PHE A 845 -3.24 -12.78 33.13
C PHE A 845 -4.53 -13.42 32.60
#